data_AF-A0AAY4AY80-F1
#
_entry.id   AF-A0AAY4AY80-F1
#
_cell.length_a   1.000
_cell.length_b   1.000
_cell.length_c   1.000
_cell.angle_alpha   90.00
_cell.angle_beta   90.00
_cell.angle_gamma   90.00
#
_symmetry.space_group_name_H-M   'P 1'
#
loop_
_entity.id
_entity.type
_entity.pdbx_description
1 polymer ?
#
loop_
_entity_poly.entity_id
_entity_poly.type
_entity_poly.pdbx_seq_one_letter_code
_entity_poly.pdbx_strand_id
1 'polypeptide(L)'
;MPLSRSLSMSSLSGLPLWEEDDLPVENLLLFEVAWEVTNKVGGIYTVIQTKAKITVDEWGENFFMMGPYYEHNFKTQVEQCDPPIAAIKVAMDSLINSGCQVYFGRWLIEGSPYVILFDIGSAAWNLDRWKGDLWDACSIGLPYHDREANDSLILGSLIACVFSRGRNIIAHFHEWQAGAGLVLSRSRKLPMATVFTTHATLLGRYLCAGNVDFYNNLDKFNLDKEAGERQIYHRCCLERAAVHCAHVFTTVSQITAVEANHMLHRNPDVVTPNGLNVKKFSAMHEFQNLHSTNKTQIQEFVRGHFYGHLDFNLEKTLFFFIAGRYEFSNKGADIFLESLSRLNYLLRVHKSDVTVVAFFIMPAKTNNFNVETLKGQAVRKQLWDTAQFAKEKFGKRLYEALLRGEIPDMNKILDRDDFTIMKRAIFATQRHTLPPVTTHNMLDDSTDQILANVRRIGLFNSRNDRVKIIFHPEFLSSTSPLLPMDYEEFVRGCHLGVFPSYYEPWGYTPGECTVMGIPSVTTNLSGFGCFMEEHVSDPAAYGIYIVDRRFRSADESCNQLTKFLFSFCQQSRRQRIIQRNRTERLSDLLDWRYLGRVSRSLPDRDCTLCRNDISQMGLRGVRPSTVPTKDITGKFFFKDVYGLSPTCCWTVCQPPPVNMANQILFRGGADSNTTECRQTLLDYIINVQWGHVSVRLGRRLIQNNNNRIIPVL
;
A
#
# COMPACT_ATOMS: atom_id res chain seq x y z
N MET A 1 -4.74 -32.92 28.45
CA MET A 1 -6.02 -32.28 28.09
C MET A 1 -6.24 -32.46 26.59
N PRO A 2 -7.38 -32.99 26.15
CA PRO A 2 -7.57 -33.34 24.75
C PRO A 2 -7.78 -32.09 23.90
N LEU A 3 -7.10 -32.08 22.75
CA LEU A 3 -7.27 -31.15 21.65
C LEU A 3 -8.71 -31.24 21.12
N SER A 4 -9.53 -30.24 21.41
CA SER A 4 -10.79 -30.02 20.70
C SER A 4 -11.17 -28.55 20.70
N ARG A 5 -11.00 -27.94 19.53
CA ARG A 5 -11.77 -26.82 18.94
C ARG A 5 -10.93 -26.30 17.78
N SER A 6 -11.23 -26.78 16.56
CA SER A 6 -11.00 -25.98 15.37
C SER A 6 -11.79 -24.68 15.58
N LEU A 7 -11.09 -23.56 15.68
CA LEU A 7 -11.74 -22.25 15.60
C LEU A 7 -12.33 -22.16 14.20
N SER A 8 -13.67 -22.17 14.11
CA SER A 8 -14.37 -21.74 12.91
C SER A 8 -14.06 -20.26 12.69
N MET A 9 -14.17 -19.79 11.44
CA MET A 9 -13.98 -18.40 11.02
C MET A 9 -14.89 -17.35 11.71
N SER A 10 -15.57 -17.73 12.79
CA SER A 10 -16.48 -16.89 13.60
C SER A 10 -15.77 -15.92 14.54
N SER A 11 -14.44 -15.98 14.70
CA SER A 11 -13.69 -14.99 15.50
C SER A 11 -13.30 -13.72 14.72
N LEU A 12 -13.73 -13.60 13.46
CA LEU A 12 -13.62 -12.37 12.66
C LEU A 12 -14.91 -11.56 12.82
N SER A 13 -15.14 -11.06 14.03
CA SER A 13 -16.25 -10.14 14.30
C SER A 13 -15.82 -8.72 13.93
N GLY A 14 -16.42 -8.09 12.92
CA GLY A 14 -16.13 -6.68 12.67
C GLY A 14 -16.86 -6.00 11.52
N LEU A 15 -17.15 -6.69 10.41
CA LEU A 15 -17.78 -6.05 9.25
C LEU A 15 -19.23 -6.55 9.06
N PRO A 16 -20.17 -5.66 8.69
CA PRO A 16 -21.56 -6.05 8.42
C PRO A 16 -21.62 -7.20 7.41
N LEU A 17 -22.55 -8.14 7.61
CA LEU A 17 -23.04 -8.97 6.51
C LEU A 17 -23.81 -8.04 5.58
N TRP A 18 -23.14 -7.55 4.53
CA TRP A 18 -23.77 -6.75 3.49
C TRP A 18 -24.65 -7.71 2.66
N GLU A 19 -25.95 -7.45 2.61
CA GLU A 19 -26.87 -8.18 1.73
C GLU A 19 -26.47 -7.93 0.27
N GLU A 20 -26.38 -8.99 -0.53
CA GLU A 20 -26.01 -8.96 -1.94
C GLU A 20 -27.18 -8.42 -2.77
N ASP A 21 -27.36 -7.10 -2.81
CA ASP A 21 -28.09 -6.49 -3.93
C ASP A 21 -27.14 -6.48 -5.13
N ASP A 22 -27.31 -7.42 -6.05
CA ASP A 22 -26.49 -7.51 -7.27
C ASP A 22 -26.61 -6.22 -8.09
N LEU A 23 -25.52 -5.46 -8.18
CA LEU A 23 -25.42 -4.34 -9.10
C LEU A 23 -25.61 -4.85 -10.53
N PRO A 24 -26.35 -4.13 -11.40
CA PRO A 24 -26.53 -4.54 -12.79
C PRO A 24 -25.26 -4.22 -13.60
N VAL A 25 -24.16 -4.90 -13.29
CA VAL A 25 -22.81 -4.73 -13.87
C VAL A 25 -22.86 -4.82 -15.40
N GLU A 26 -23.74 -5.64 -15.96
CA GLU A 26 -23.95 -5.79 -17.41
C GLU A 26 -24.32 -4.47 -18.11
N ASN A 27 -24.96 -3.53 -17.40
CA ASN A 27 -25.45 -2.27 -17.95
C ASN A 27 -24.56 -1.06 -17.62
N LEU A 28 -23.45 -1.27 -16.89
CA LEU A 28 -22.57 -0.23 -16.39
C LEU A 28 -21.15 -0.40 -16.98
N LEU A 29 -20.45 0.72 -17.16
CA LEU A 29 -19.03 0.71 -17.52
C LEU A 29 -18.22 1.27 -16.35
N LEU A 30 -17.17 0.53 -15.94
CA LEU A 30 -16.24 0.97 -14.91
C LEU A 30 -14.92 1.41 -15.55
N PHE A 31 -14.58 2.68 -15.33
CA PHE A 31 -13.32 3.26 -15.74
C PHE A 31 -12.47 3.59 -14.52
N GLU A 32 -11.32 2.93 -14.38
CA GLU A 32 -10.36 3.20 -13.30
C GLU A 32 -9.18 4.00 -13.86
N VAL A 33 -9.05 5.23 -13.37
CA VAL A 33 -8.11 6.23 -13.88
C VAL A 33 -6.98 6.41 -12.87
N ALA A 34 -5.74 6.19 -13.31
CA ALA A 34 -4.57 6.49 -12.49
C ALA A 34 -3.37 6.87 -13.37
N TRP A 35 -2.49 7.71 -12.82
CA TRP A 35 -1.22 8.03 -13.47
C TRP A 35 -0.31 6.81 -13.64
N GLU A 36 -0.47 5.81 -12.76
CA GLU A 36 0.38 4.63 -12.69
C GLU A 36 -0.12 3.44 -13.53
N VAL A 37 -1.20 3.58 -14.32
CA VAL A 37 -1.65 2.54 -15.25
C VAL A 37 -0.55 2.27 -16.28
N THR A 38 -0.02 1.05 -16.32
CA THR A 38 1.16 0.65 -17.14
C THR A 38 2.44 1.45 -16.87
N ASN A 39 2.50 2.21 -15.77
CA ASN A 39 3.63 3.08 -15.45
C ASN A 39 3.98 3.00 -13.96
N LYS A 40 4.97 2.18 -13.60
CA LYS A 40 5.37 1.99 -12.20
C LYS A 40 6.16 3.19 -11.68
N VAL A 41 5.48 4.09 -10.98
CA VAL A 41 6.08 5.26 -10.30
C VAL A 41 6.15 5.05 -8.78
N GLY A 42 5.12 4.44 -8.21
CA GLY A 42 4.93 4.34 -6.77
C GLY A 42 4.15 3.10 -6.36
N GLY A 43 3.42 3.22 -5.25
CA GLY A 43 2.64 2.12 -4.68
C GLY A 43 1.28 1.93 -5.36
N ILE A 44 0.78 2.93 -6.08
CA ILE A 44 -0.56 2.86 -6.71
C ILE A 44 -0.55 1.85 -7.85
N TYR A 45 0.57 1.75 -8.58
CA TYR A 45 0.82 0.68 -9.54
C TYR A 45 0.52 -0.68 -8.92
N THR A 46 1.02 -0.96 -7.72
CA THR A 46 0.79 -2.23 -7.02
C THR A 46 -0.67 -2.40 -6.60
N VAL A 47 -1.35 -1.34 -6.13
CA VAL A 47 -2.79 -1.38 -5.82
C VAL A 47 -3.56 -1.87 -7.03
N ILE A 48 -3.46 -1.12 -8.13
CA ILE A 48 -4.32 -1.31 -9.30
C ILE A 48 -3.95 -2.59 -10.06
N GLN A 49 -2.65 -2.94 -10.08
CA GLN A 49 -2.18 -4.19 -10.69
C GLN A 49 -2.71 -5.41 -9.93
N THR A 50 -2.62 -5.43 -8.61
CA THR A 50 -3.07 -6.61 -7.83
C THR A 50 -4.60 -6.70 -7.76
N LYS A 51 -5.29 -5.57 -7.69
CA LYS A 51 -6.75 -5.48 -7.70
C LYS A 51 -7.38 -5.83 -9.06
N ALA A 52 -6.62 -5.71 -10.16
CA ALA A 52 -7.13 -5.91 -11.51
C ALA A 52 -7.85 -7.26 -11.67
N LYS A 53 -7.26 -8.36 -11.18
CA LYS A 53 -7.87 -9.68 -11.30
C LYS A 53 -9.27 -9.76 -10.70
N ILE A 54 -9.44 -9.38 -9.44
CA ILE A 54 -10.76 -9.49 -8.78
C ILE A 54 -11.77 -8.56 -9.44
N THR A 55 -11.31 -7.41 -9.96
CA THR A 55 -12.18 -6.45 -10.65
C THR A 55 -12.64 -7.01 -12.00
N VAL A 56 -11.74 -7.65 -12.77
CA VAL A 56 -12.08 -8.31 -14.04
C VAL A 56 -12.98 -9.53 -13.81
N ASP A 57 -12.71 -10.34 -12.78
CA ASP A 57 -13.54 -11.48 -12.43
C ASP A 57 -15.00 -11.06 -12.13
N GLU A 58 -15.22 -9.81 -11.69
CA GLU A 58 -16.54 -9.23 -11.38
C GLU A 58 -17.16 -8.43 -12.55
N TRP A 59 -16.37 -7.59 -13.22
CA TRP A 59 -16.84 -6.66 -14.26
C TRP A 59 -16.67 -7.17 -15.69
N GLY A 60 -15.89 -8.22 -15.90
CA GLY A 60 -15.62 -8.80 -17.22
C GLY A 60 -15.10 -7.75 -18.22
N GLU A 61 -15.76 -7.67 -19.38
CA GLU A 61 -15.40 -6.75 -20.47
C GLU A 61 -15.84 -5.29 -20.24
N ASN A 62 -16.59 -5.01 -19.16
CA ASN A 62 -17.06 -3.67 -18.83
C ASN A 62 -16.04 -2.86 -18.00
N PHE A 63 -14.88 -3.44 -17.69
CA PHE A 63 -13.81 -2.80 -16.93
C PHE A 63 -12.67 -2.30 -17.82
N PHE A 64 -12.36 -1.01 -17.68
CA PHE A 64 -11.32 -0.31 -18.43
C PHE A 64 -10.43 0.49 -17.47
N MET A 65 -9.13 0.46 -17.72
CA MET A 65 -8.17 1.31 -17.02
C MET A 65 -7.65 2.42 -17.93
N MET A 66 -7.43 3.61 -17.39
CA MET A 66 -7.00 4.79 -18.15
C MET A 66 -5.76 5.43 -17.54
N GLY A 67 -4.79 5.77 -18.39
CA GLY A 67 -3.56 6.45 -17.94
C GLY A 67 -2.70 7.01 -19.07
N PRO A 68 -1.53 7.56 -18.73
CA PRO A 68 -0.60 8.11 -19.71
C PRO A 68 0.08 7.02 -20.54
N TYR A 69 0.31 7.30 -21.82
CA TYR A 69 1.06 6.44 -22.73
C TYR A 69 2.58 6.67 -22.59
N TYR A 70 3.33 5.58 -22.46
CA TYR A 70 4.78 5.55 -22.59
C TYR A 70 5.18 4.42 -23.55
N GLU A 71 5.87 4.76 -24.65
CA GLU A 71 6.16 3.83 -25.74
C GLU A 71 6.88 2.56 -25.28
N HIS A 72 7.89 2.68 -24.42
CA HIS A 72 8.63 1.54 -23.89
C HIS A 72 7.74 0.60 -23.07
N ASN A 73 6.89 1.15 -22.20
CA ASN A 73 6.01 0.37 -21.34
C ASN A 73 4.90 -0.31 -22.16
N PHE A 74 4.34 0.40 -23.14
CA PHE A 74 3.33 -0.16 -24.03
C PHE A 74 3.85 -1.39 -24.77
N LYS A 75 5.03 -1.29 -25.40
CA LYS A 75 5.64 -2.40 -26.16
C LYS A 75 5.99 -3.61 -25.29
N THR A 76 6.23 -3.42 -24.00
CA THR A 76 6.69 -4.48 -23.09
C THR A 76 5.58 -5.08 -22.23
N GLN A 77 4.51 -4.32 -21.97
CA GLN A 77 3.48 -4.68 -21.00
C GLN A 77 2.07 -4.72 -21.59
N VAL A 78 1.84 -4.28 -22.83
CA VAL A 78 0.49 -4.18 -23.39
C VAL A 78 0.38 -4.97 -24.68
N GLU A 79 -0.64 -5.84 -24.77
CA GLU A 79 -1.05 -6.48 -26.00
C GLU A 79 -2.05 -5.57 -26.73
N GLN A 80 -1.64 -5.04 -27.88
CA GLN A 80 -2.51 -4.17 -28.68
C GLN A 80 -3.67 -4.97 -29.29
N CYS A 81 -4.88 -4.45 -29.14
CA CYS A 81 -6.09 -5.01 -29.74
C CYS A 81 -7.07 -3.88 -30.11
N ASP A 82 -8.19 -4.24 -30.77
CA ASP A 82 -9.26 -3.31 -31.06
C ASP A 82 -10.25 -3.22 -29.89
N PRO A 83 -10.84 -2.03 -29.61
CA PRO A 83 -11.86 -1.89 -28.58
C PRO A 83 -13.10 -2.74 -28.90
N PRO A 84 -13.56 -3.62 -27.98
CA PRO A 84 -14.73 -4.46 -28.23
C PRO A 84 -16.03 -3.64 -28.26
N ILE A 85 -16.08 -2.55 -27.49
CA ILE A 85 -17.25 -1.68 -27.38
C ILE A 85 -17.17 -0.55 -28.43
N ALA A 86 -18.15 -0.51 -29.34
CA ALA A 86 -18.22 0.47 -30.42
C ALA A 86 -18.22 1.93 -29.93
N ALA A 87 -18.86 2.22 -28.79
CA ALA A 87 -18.87 3.55 -28.20
C ALA A 87 -17.47 4.03 -27.81
N ILE A 88 -16.62 3.14 -27.30
CA ILE A 88 -15.23 3.44 -26.95
C ILE A 88 -14.42 3.72 -28.22
N LYS A 89 -14.61 2.88 -29.25
CA LYS A 89 -13.96 3.08 -30.56
C LYS A 89 -14.31 4.46 -31.16
N VAL A 90 -15.58 4.84 -31.19
CA VAL A 90 -16.02 6.15 -31.67
C VAL A 90 -15.44 7.30 -30.85
N ALA A 91 -15.35 7.14 -29.52
CA ALA A 91 -14.74 8.15 -28.66
C ALA A 91 -13.24 8.31 -28.94
N MET A 92 -12.52 7.20 -29.15
CA MET A 92 -11.10 7.20 -29.52
C MET A 92 -10.88 7.81 -30.92
N ASP A 93 -11.64 7.40 -31.92
CA ASP A 93 -11.55 7.92 -33.29
C ASP A 93 -11.79 9.43 -33.32
N SER A 94 -12.70 9.95 -32.50
CA SER A 94 -12.92 11.41 -32.39
C SER A 94 -11.70 12.15 -31.85
N LEU A 95 -10.94 11.56 -30.93
CA LEU A 95 -9.71 12.15 -30.41
C LEU A 95 -8.59 12.11 -31.45
N ILE A 96 -8.48 10.98 -32.16
CA ILE A 96 -7.51 10.78 -33.25
C ILE A 96 -7.76 11.80 -34.38
N ASN A 97 -9.01 11.98 -34.78
CA ASN A 97 -9.41 12.98 -35.78
C ASN A 97 -9.14 14.42 -35.33
N SER A 98 -9.02 14.66 -34.02
CA SER A 98 -8.67 15.97 -33.45
C SER A 98 -7.15 16.17 -33.32
N GLY A 99 -6.34 15.24 -33.81
CA GLY A 99 -4.87 15.30 -33.79
C GLY A 99 -4.22 14.75 -32.52
N CYS A 100 -4.97 14.12 -31.61
CA CYS A 100 -4.43 13.47 -30.42
C CYS A 100 -4.12 11.99 -30.71
N GLN A 101 -3.18 11.37 -29.99
CA GLN A 101 -2.87 9.95 -30.13
C GLN A 101 -3.36 9.17 -28.89
N VAL A 102 -4.12 8.11 -29.14
CA VAL A 102 -4.71 7.26 -28.09
C VAL A 102 -4.52 5.79 -28.50
N TYR A 103 -4.11 4.96 -27.55
CA TYR A 103 -3.80 3.56 -27.76
C TYR A 103 -4.72 2.68 -26.91
N PHE A 104 -5.14 1.54 -27.46
CA PHE A 104 -5.94 0.53 -26.78
C PHE A 104 -5.21 -0.81 -26.72
N GLY A 105 -5.40 -1.54 -25.64
CA GLY A 105 -4.85 -2.89 -25.51
C GLY A 105 -5.30 -3.58 -24.24
N ARG A 106 -4.67 -4.73 -23.97
CA ARG A 106 -4.78 -5.47 -22.72
C ARG A 106 -3.49 -5.39 -21.94
N TRP A 107 -3.57 -5.05 -20.67
CA TRP A 107 -2.39 -5.03 -19.81
C TRP A 107 -2.00 -6.46 -19.42
N LEU A 108 -0.76 -6.86 -19.73
CA LEU A 108 -0.21 -8.19 -19.51
C LEU A 108 0.10 -8.46 -18.02
N ILE A 109 -0.95 -8.45 -17.21
CA ILE A 109 -0.96 -8.75 -15.79
C ILE A 109 -2.07 -9.77 -15.48
N GLU A 110 -2.15 -10.25 -14.25
CA GLU A 110 -3.21 -11.16 -13.82
C GLU A 110 -4.60 -10.52 -14.02
N GLY A 111 -5.50 -11.20 -14.73
CA GLY A 111 -6.82 -10.67 -15.12
C GLY A 111 -6.87 -10.04 -16.52
N SER A 112 -5.74 -9.61 -17.09
CA SER A 112 -5.66 -9.02 -18.44
C SER A 112 -6.71 -7.92 -18.73
N PRO A 113 -6.79 -6.86 -17.91
CA PRO A 113 -7.78 -5.80 -18.06
C PRO A 113 -7.53 -4.95 -19.33
N TYR A 114 -8.59 -4.35 -19.86
CA TYR A 114 -8.46 -3.40 -20.96
C TYR A 114 -7.85 -2.08 -20.49
N VAL A 115 -6.97 -1.50 -21.32
CA VAL A 115 -6.32 -0.21 -21.07
C VAL A 115 -6.55 0.75 -22.22
N ILE A 116 -6.80 2.02 -21.89
CA ILE A 116 -6.83 3.16 -22.81
C ILE A 116 -5.72 4.11 -22.38
N LEU A 117 -4.73 4.32 -23.25
CA LEU A 117 -3.52 5.06 -22.95
C LEU A 117 -3.39 6.29 -23.83
N PHE A 118 -3.14 7.45 -23.20
CA PHE A 118 -3.16 8.75 -23.86
C PHE A 118 -1.74 9.29 -24.03
N ASP A 119 -1.35 9.61 -25.27
CA ASP A 119 -0.09 10.31 -25.51
C ASP A 119 -0.25 11.80 -25.20
N ILE A 120 0.25 12.19 -24.03
CA ILE A 120 0.24 13.58 -23.54
C ILE A 120 0.98 14.51 -24.51
N GLY A 121 2.06 14.04 -25.14
CA GLY A 121 2.87 14.85 -26.06
C GLY A 121 2.08 15.27 -27.29
N SER A 122 1.27 14.37 -27.85
CA SER A 122 0.41 14.65 -29.01
C SER A 122 -0.63 15.75 -28.77
N ALA A 123 -0.99 15.98 -27.50
CA ALA A 123 -2.06 16.88 -27.09
C ALA A 123 -1.56 18.21 -26.46
N ALA A 124 -0.23 18.36 -26.31
CA ALA A 124 0.37 19.51 -25.63
C ALA A 124 0.06 20.87 -26.29
N TRP A 125 -0.21 20.89 -27.60
CA TRP A 125 -0.57 22.11 -28.34
C TRP A 125 -1.84 22.79 -27.82
N ASN A 126 -2.72 22.04 -27.13
CA ASN A 126 -3.99 22.55 -26.62
C ASN A 126 -3.95 22.92 -25.12
N LEU A 127 -2.76 22.86 -24.49
CA LEU A 127 -2.59 23.08 -23.06
C LEU A 127 -3.11 24.43 -22.58
N ASP A 128 -2.81 25.52 -23.30
CA ASP A 128 -3.22 26.87 -22.88
C ASP A 128 -4.74 27.04 -22.85
N ARG A 129 -5.45 26.43 -23.80
CA ARG A 129 -6.91 26.39 -23.79
C ARG A 129 -7.43 25.63 -22.57
N TRP A 130 -6.86 24.46 -22.27
CA TRP A 130 -7.30 23.68 -21.11
C TRP A 130 -6.96 24.33 -19.77
N LYS A 131 -5.90 25.15 -19.71
CA LYS A 131 -5.66 26.01 -18.54
C LYS A 131 -6.77 27.04 -18.38
N GLY A 132 -7.24 27.62 -19.47
CA GLY A 132 -8.44 28.47 -19.49
C GLY A 132 -9.67 27.72 -18.98
N ASP A 133 -9.97 26.54 -19.53
CA ASP A 133 -11.10 25.70 -19.10
C ASP A 133 -11.02 25.36 -17.59
N LEU A 134 -9.84 25.03 -17.08
CA LEU A 134 -9.63 24.74 -15.65
C LEU A 134 -9.84 25.98 -14.78
N TRP A 135 -9.32 27.12 -15.21
CA TRP A 135 -9.50 28.40 -14.53
C TRP A 135 -10.97 28.81 -14.46
N ASP A 136 -11.70 28.65 -15.57
CA ASP A 136 -13.13 28.94 -15.62
C ASP A 136 -13.95 27.97 -14.75
N ALA A 137 -13.52 26.71 -14.64
CA ALA A 137 -14.19 25.70 -13.84
C ALA A 137 -13.99 25.87 -12.33
N CYS A 138 -12.77 26.22 -11.89
CA CYS A 138 -12.41 26.17 -10.46
C CYS A 138 -11.39 27.23 -10.00
N SER A 139 -11.01 28.16 -10.87
CA SER A 139 -10.06 29.25 -10.58
C SER A 139 -8.68 28.77 -10.09
N ILE A 140 -8.23 27.61 -10.59
CA ILE A 140 -6.90 27.06 -10.30
C ILE A 140 -5.96 27.39 -11.46
N GLY A 141 -4.88 28.14 -11.17
CA GLY A 141 -3.82 28.43 -12.12
C GLY A 141 -2.69 27.40 -12.07
N LEU A 142 -2.20 26.97 -13.23
CA LEU A 142 -1.06 26.04 -13.33
C LEU A 142 0.21 26.76 -13.83
N PRO A 143 1.30 26.78 -13.04
CA PRO A 143 2.57 27.36 -13.47
C PRO A 143 3.13 26.67 -14.73
N TYR A 144 3.74 27.47 -15.63
CA TYR A 144 4.33 26.93 -16.87
C TYR A 144 5.47 25.94 -16.61
N HIS A 145 6.29 26.17 -15.58
CA HIS A 145 7.45 25.34 -15.28
C HIS A 145 7.09 24.00 -14.61
N ASP A 146 5.89 23.85 -14.04
CA ASP A 146 5.47 22.60 -13.41
C ASP A 146 4.91 21.63 -14.46
N ARG A 147 5.82 20.88 -15.09
CA ARG A 147 5.47 19.89 -16.10
C ARG A 147 4.49 18.83 -15.60
N GLU A 148 4.60 18.36 -14.36
CA GLU A 148 3.74 17.30 -13.84
C GLU A 148 2.28 17.77 -13.73
N ALA A 149 2.06 18.99 -13.24
CA ALA A 149 0.73 19.56 -13.16
C ALA A 149 0.13 19.83 -14.56
N ASN A 150 0.96 20.29 -15.51
CA ASN A 150 0.54 20.52 -16.89
C ASN A 150 0.18 19.21 -17.61
N ASP A 151 1.01 18.17 -17.46
CA ASP A 151 0.79 16.85 -18.04
C ASP A 151 -0.45 16.17 -17.42
N SER A 152 -0.70 16.36 -16.12
CA SER A 152 -1.92 15.93 -15.42
C SER A 152 -3.18 16.59 -16.00
N LEU A 153 -3.13 17.90 -16.30
CA LEU A 153 -4.26 18.61 -16.93
C LEU A 153 -4.54 18.11 -18.35
N ILE A 154 -3.50 17.87 -19.15
CA ILE A 154 -3.64 17.31 -20.50
C ILE A 154 -4.31 15.94 -20.42
N LEU A 155 -3.80 15.05 -19.57
CA LEU A 155 -4.38 13.72 -19.35
C LEU A 155 -5.86 13.82 -18.93
N GLY A 156 -6.15 14.64 -17.92
CA GLY A 156 -7.51 14.85 -17.43
C GLY A 156 -8.47 15.37 -18.51
N SER A 157 -7.99 16.28 -19.37
CA SER A 157 -8.78 16.86 -20.46
C SER A 157 -9.11 15.82 -21.54
N LEU A 158 -8.15 14.97 -21.90
CA LEU A 158 -8.35 13.87 -22.85
C LEU A 158 -9.35 12.84 -22.31
N ILE A 159 -9.24 12.49 -21.02
CA ILE A 159 -10.15 11.56 -20.35
C ILE A 159 -11.59 12.11 -20.32
N ALA A 160 -11.77 13.39 -19.95
CA ALA A 160 -13.08 14.03 -19.96
C ALA A 160 -13.71 14.06 -21.37
N CYS A 161 -12.89 14.17 -22.42
CA CYS A 161 -13.37 14.08 -23.80
C CYS A 161 -13.87 12.67 -24.16
N VAL A 162 -13.21 11.59 -23.71
CA VAL A 162 -13.69 10.22 -23.91
C VAL A 162 -15.07 10.03 -23.26
N PHE A 163 -15.23 10.49 -22.02
CA PHE A 163 -16.47 10.29 -21.29
C PHE A 163 -17.67 11.07 -21.83
N SER A 164 -17.45 12.18 -22.53
CA SER A 164 -18.53 13.00 -23.10
C SER A 164 -19.50 12.25 -24.02
N ARG A 165 -19.08 11.09 -24.53
CA ARG A 165 -19.84 10.25 -25.47
C ARG A 165 -20.39 8.96 -24.86
N GLY A 166 -20.10 8.69 -23.59
CA GLY A 166 -20.57 7.47 -22.92
C GLY A 166 -21.83 7.68 -22.09
N ARG A 167 -22.46 6.57 -21.70
CA ARG A 167 -23.60 6.52 -20.79
C ARG A 167 -23.37 5.42 -19.76
N ASN A 168 -24.02 5.52 -18.61
CA ASN A 168 -23.93 4.54 -17.52
C ASN A 168 -22.49 4.30 -17.04
N ILE A 169 -21.74 5.40 -16.89
CA ILE A 169 -20.32 5.36 -16.53
C ILE A 169 -20.15 5.53 -15.01
N ILE A 170 -19.31 4.68 -14.42
CA ILE A 170 -18.66 4.90 -13.14
C ILE A 170 -17.18 5.16 -13.43
N ALA A 171 -16.69 6.34 -13.05
CA ALA A 171 -15.29 6.72 -13.21
C ALA A 171 -14.62 6.86 -11.84
N HIS A 172 -13.63 6.01 -11.57
CA HIS A 172 -12.88 5.97 -10.33
C HIS A 172 -11.49 6.54 -10.56
N PHE A 173 -11.19 7.68 -9.97
CA PHE A 173 -9.93 8.39 -10.10
C PHE A 173 -9.04 8.16 -8.88
N HIS A 174 -7.78 7.81 -9.11
CA HIS A 174 -6.77 7.65 -8.07
C HIS A 174 -5.76 8.79 -8.12
N GLU A 175 -5.58 9.44 -6.96
CA GLU A 175 -4.67 10.56 -6.73
C GLU A 175 -4.92 11.84 -7.53
N TRP A 176 -4.32 12.93 -7.04
CA TRP A 176 -4.45 14.26 -7.60
C TRP A 176 -4.03 14.36 -9.08
N GLN A 177 -3.08 13.54 -9.54
CA GLN A 177 -2.66 13.54 -10.96
C GLN A 177 -3.79 13.13 -11.92
N ALA A 178 -4.76 12.33 -11.47
CA ALA A 178 -5.96 12.01 -12.23
C ALA A 178 -7.11 13.00 -11.97
N GLY A 179 -6.98 13.85 -10.94
CA GLY A 179 -8.03 14.72 -10.43
C GLY A 179 -8.54 15.78 -11.42
N ALA A 180 -7.69 16.28 -12.32
CA ALA A 180 -8.11 17.25 -13.34
C ALA A 180 -9.23 16.71 -14.23
N GLY A 181 -9.19 15.42 -14.59
CA GLY A 181 -10.23 14.79 -15.40
C GLY A 181 -11.57 14.72 -14.67
N LEU A 182 -11.54 14.50 -13.37
CA LEU A 182 -12.74 14.50 -12.52
C LEU A 182 -13.36 15.91 -12.46
N VAL A 183 -12.54 16.93 -12.15
CA VAL A 183 -13.01 18.33 -12.06
C VAL A 183 -13.64 18.79 -13.37
N LEU A 184 -12.98 18.55 -14.50
CA LEU A 184 -13.50 18.91 -15.82
C LEU A 184 -14.79 18.14 -16.17
N SER A 185 -14.87 16.85 -15.82
CA SER A 185 -16.07 16.04 -16.06
C SER A 185 -17.29 16.57 -15.29
N ARG A 186 -17.09 16.99 -14.04
CA ARG A 186 -18.16 17.62 -13.22
C ARG A 186 -18.54 18.99 -13.73
N SER A 187 -17.56 19.83 -14.09
CA SER A 187 -17.80 21.17 -14.64
C SER A 187 -18.60 21.11 -15.95
N ARG A 188 -18.34 20.10 -16.79
CA ARG A 188 -19.05 19.85 -18.05
C ARG A 188 -20.40 19.13 -17.88
N LYS A 189 -20.81 18.81 -16.64
CA LYS A 189 -22.06 18.10 -16.30
C LYS A 189 -22.23 16.78 -17.07
N LEU A 190 -21.15 16.02 -17.20
CA LEU A 190 -21.20 14.73 -17.88
C LEU A 190 -22.02 13.72 -17.06
N PRO A 191 -22.88 12.88 -17.69
CA PRO A 191 -23.75 11.94 -17.00
C PRO A 191 -22.99 10.68 -16.54
N MET A 192 -22.22 10.82 -15.44
CA MET A 192 -21.43 9.74 -14.84
C MET A 192 -21.41 9.83 -13.30
N ALA A 193 -21.22 8.70 -12.63
CA ALA A 193 -20.81 8.66 -11.23
C ALA A 193 -19.27 8.81 -11.13
N THR A 194 -18.79 9.49 -10.10
CA THR A 194 -17.36 9.77 -9.93
C THR A 194 -16.92 9.38 -8.53
N VAL A 195 -15.85 8.59 -8.44
CA VAL A 195 -15.20 8.21 -7.19
C VAL A 195 -13.80 8.79 -7.20
N PHE A 196 -13.35 9.37 -6.10
CA PHE A 196 -11.98 9.83 -5.93
C PHE A 196 -11.34 9.15 -4.72
N THR A 197 -10.22 8.46 -4.93
CA THR A 197 -9.42 7.90 -3.84
C THR A 197 -8.09 8.64 -3.76
N THR A 198 -7.85 9.29 -2.62
CA THR A 198 -6.49 9.72 -2.25
C THR A 198 -5.82 8.62 -1.44
N HIS A 199 -4.64 8.22 -1.89
CA HIS A 199 -3.78 7.26 -1.20
C HIS A 199 -2.90 7.94 -0.17
N ALA A 200 -2.64 9.23 -0.30
CA ALA A 200 -1.95 10.08 0.66
C ALA A 200 -2.29 11.55 0.37
N THR A 201 -2.36 12.42 1.38
CA THR A 201 -2.47 13.85 1.07
C THR A 201 -1.10 14.41 0.68
N LEU A 202 -1.08 15.33 -0.30
CA LEU A 202 0.15 16.00 -0.70
C LEU A 202 0.81 16.70 0.49
N LEU A 203 0.06 17.55 1.20
CA LEU A 203 0.58 18.33 2.31
C LEU A 203 1.10 17.45 3.46
N GLY A 204 0.41 16.36 3.80
CA GLY A 204 0.85 15.49 4.88
C GLY A 204 2.22 14.88 4.62
N ARG A 205 2.50 14.47 3.37
CA ARG A 205 3.82 13.95 2.99
C ARG A 205 4.93 14.99 3.16
N TYR A 206 4.68 16.24 2.77
CA TYR A 206 5.66 17.32 2.89
C TYR A 206 5.86 17.79 4.34
N LEU A 207 4.78 17.87 5.13
CA LEU A 207 4.84 18.27 6.52
C LEU A 207 5.59 17.23 7.35
N CYS A 208 5.28 15.93 7.19
CA CYS A 208 6.00 14.87 7.92
C CYS A 208 7.50 14.82 7.61
N ALA A 209 7.89 15.14 6.37
CA ALA A 209 9.30 15.25 6.01
C ALA A 209 10.02 16.45 6.67
N GLY A 210 9.28 17.47 7.10
CA GLY A 210 9.79 18.69 7.72
C GLY A 210 10.11 18.60 9.23
N ASN A 211 10.08 17.40 9.82
CA ASN A 211 10.33 17.17 11.25
C ASN A 211 9.42 17.99 12.18
N VAL A 212 8.18 18.23 11.76
CA VAL A 212 7.14 18.85 12.59
C VAL A 212 6.33 17.76 13.28
N ASP A 213 5.79 18.07 14.47
CA ASP A 213 4.81 17.21 15.10
C ASP A 213 3.47 17.33 14.36
N PHE A 214 3.28 16.44 13.38
CA PHE A 214 2.21 16.50 12.41
C PHE A 214 0.84 16.13 13.00
N TYR A 215 0.70 14.91 13.52
CA TYR A 215 -0.60 14.37 13.92
C TYR A 215 -1.21 15.05 15.15
N ASN A 216 -0.41 15.68 16.00
CA ASN A 216 -0.90 16.41 17.18
C ASN A 216 -1.30 17.86 16.89
N ASN A 217 -0.98 18.37 15.69
CA ASN A 217 -1.20 19.78 15.32
C ASN A 217 -1.98 19.92 14.00
N LEU A 218 -2.71 18.88 13.57
CA LEU A 218 -3.47 18.87 12.32
C LEU A 218 -4.43 20.06 12.18
N ASP A 219 -5.01 20.51 13.29
CA ASP A 219 -5.94 21.63 13.40
C ASP A 219 -5.26 23.02 13.40
N LYS A 220 -3.94 23.08 13.59
CA LYS A 220 -3.18 24.33 13.76
C LYS A 220 -2.46 24.78 12.49
N PHE A 221 -2.38 23.94 11.47
CA PHE A 221 -1.68 24.29 10.23
C PHE A 221 -2.49 25.26 9.39
N ASN A 222 -1.83 26.31 8.89
CA ASN A 222 -2.38 27.14 7.83
C ASN A 222 -2.02 26.52 6.47
N LEU A 223 -2.96 25.76 5.91
CA LEU A 223 -2.73 24.92 4.73
C LEU A 223 -2.25 25.71 3.50
N ASP A 224 -2.86 26.87 3.25
CA ASP A 224 -2.54 27.71 2.09
C ASP A 224 -1.11 28.27 2.22
N LYS A 225 -0.74 28.71 3.43
CA LYS A 225 0.61 29.17 3.72
C LYS A 225 1.62 28.04 3.57
N GLU A 226 1.38 26.88 4.17
CA GLU A 226 2.30 25.72 4.10
C GLU A 226 2.48 25.23 2.65
N ALA A 227 1.42 25.23 1.84
CA ALA A 227 1.48 24.85 0.44
C ALA A 227 2.18 25.93 -0.42
N GLY A 228 1.96 27.21 -0.12
CA GLY A 228 2.61 28.35 -0.78
C GLY A 228 4.12 28.40 -0.53
N GLU A 229 4.56 28.26 0.72
CA GLU A 229 5.97 28.24 1.10
C GLU A 229 6.76 27.11 0.41
N ARG A 230 6.08 25.99 0.13
CA ARG A 230 6.65 24.83 -0.57
C ARG A 230 6.44 24.84 -2.09
N GLN A 231 5.81 25.88 -2.63
CA GLN A 231 5.53 26.02 -4.07
C GLN A 231 4.70 24.85 -4.65
N ILE A 232 3.80 24.29 -3.85
CA ILE A 232 2.89 23.20 -4.23
C ILE A 232 1.40 23.60 -4.15
N TYR A 233 1.12 24.89 -3.93
CA TYR A 233 -0.23 25.41 -3.75
C TYR A 233 -1.22 24.98 -4.84
N HIS A 234 -0.84 25.09 -6.12
CA HIS A 234 -1.68 24.69 -7.25
C HIS A 234 -1.98 23.19 -7.27
N ARG A 235 -1.03 22.34 -6.85
CA ARG A 235 -1.24 20.88 -6.75
C ARG A 235 -2.21 20.54 -5.62
N CYS A 236 -2.05 21.17 -4.46
CA CYS A 236 -2.97 21.02 -3.32
C CYS A 236 -4.38 21.52 -3.65
N CYS A 237 -4.50 22.62 -4.41
CA CYS A 237 -5.78 23.09 -4.89
C CYS A 237 -6.44 22.06 -5.82
N LEU A 238 -5.68 21.44 -6.72
CA LEU A 238 -6.20 20.43 -7.64
C LEU A 238 -6.64 19.16 -6.90
N GLU A 239 -5.86 18.71 -5.92
CA GLU A 239 -6.21 17.60 -5.02
C GLU A 239 -7.53 17.90 -4.28
N ARG A 240 -7.61 19.06 -3.61
CA ARG A 240 -8.81 19.50 -2.90
C ARG A 240 -10.01 19.65 -3.85
N ALA A 241 -9.83 20.23 -5.02
CA ALA A 241 -10.90 20.35 -6.01
C ALA A 241 -11.41 18.98 -6.47
N ALA A 242 -10.52 18.01 -6.71
CA ALA A 242 -10.92 16.64 -7.07
C ALA A 242 -11.73 15.97 -5.95
N VAL A 243 -11.30 16.14 -4.70
CA VAL A 243 -12.03 15.65 -3.51
C VAL A 243 -13.43 16.24 -3.42
N HIS A 244 -13.59 17.56 -3.56
CA HIS A 244 -14.91 18.21 -3.44
C HIS A 244 -15.80 18.01 -4.68
N CYS A 245 -15.21 17.76 -5.85
CA CYS A 245 -15.95 17.44 -7.06
C CYS A 245 -16.37 15.96 -7.14
N ALA A 246 -15.79 15.04 -6.35
CA ALA A 246 -16.19 13.63 -6.42
C ALA A 246 -17.60 13.41 -5.87
N HIS A 247 -18.38 12.49 -6.45
CA HIS A 247 -19.61 12.04 -5.77
C HIS A 247 -19.24 11.29 -4.50
N VAL A 248 -18.35 10.30 -4.62
CA VAL A 248 -17.82 9.54 -3.47
C VAL A 248 -16.34 9.80 -3.29
N PHE A 249 -15.94 10.19 -2.07
CA PHE A 249 -14.55 10.40 -1.68
C PHE A 249 -14.08 9.27 -0.77
N THR A 250 -12.94 8.66 -1.07
CA THR A 250 -12.34 7.62 -0.24
C THR A 250 -10.88 7.86 0.07
N THR A 251 -10.43 7.21 1.14
CA THR A 251 -9.01 7.12 1.53
C THR A 251 -8.66 5.66 1.79
N VAL A 252 -7.36 5.33 1.84
CA VAL A 252 -6.92 3.94 2.03
C VAL A 252 -6.81 3.50 3.49
N SER A 253 -6.94 4.41 4.45
CA SER A 253 -6.90 4.06 5.86
C SER A 253 -7.59 5.08 6.74
N GLN A 254 -7.92 4.68 7.97
CA GLN A 254 -8.56 5.58 8.94
C GLN A 254 -7.64 6.74 9.35
N ILE A 255 -6.32 6.53 9.41
CA ILE A 255 -5.38 7.62 9.74
C ILE A 255 -5.32 8.66 8.61
N THR A 256 -5.31 8.20 7.34
CA THR A 256 -5.42 9.10 6.18
C THR A 256 -6.80 9.77 6.11
N ALA A 257 -7.86 9.12 6.60
CA ALA A 257 -9.18 9.75 6.69
C ALA A 257 -9.20 10.93 7.67
N VAL A 258 -8.57 10.77 8.84
CA VAL A 258 -8.41 11.86 9.83
C VAL A 258 -7.59 13.01 9.23
N GLU A 259 -6.53 12.69 8.51
CA GLU A 259 -5.69 13.67 7.82
C GLU A 259 -6.49 14.42 6.73
N ALA A 260 -7.19 13.71 5.86
CA ALA A 260 -7.99 14.29 4.77
C ALA A 260 -9.10 15.23 5.29
N ASN A 261 -9.72 14.91 6.43
CA ASN A 261 -10.71 15.80 7.04
C ASN A 261 -10.12 17.18 7.39
N HIS A 262 -8.88 17.21 7.88
CA HIS A 262 -8.22 18.47 8.26
C HIS A 262 -7.58 19.17 7.05
N MET A 263 -6.91 18.41 6.18
CA MET A 263 -6.11 18.95 5.07
C MET A 263 -6.94 19.24 3.81
N LEU A 264 -7.96 18.44 3.54
CA LEU A 264 -8.79 18.54 2.33
C LEU A 264 -10.21 19.04 2.65
N HIS A 265 -10.54 19.20 3.94
CA HIS A 265 -11.82 19.71 4.44
C HIS A 265 -13.04 18.92 3.95
N ARG A 266 -12.88 17.61 3.73
CA ARG A 266 -13.96 16.66 3.46
C ARG A 266 -13.66 15.35 4.18
N ASN A 267 -14.62 14.85 4.94
CA ASN A 267 -14.53 13.50 5.49
C ASN A 267 -14.69 12.48 4.35
N PRO A 268 -13.84 11.44 4.27
CA PRO A 268 -14.08 10.34 3.35
C PRO A 268 -15.39 9.64 3.66
N ASP A 269 -16.12 9.28 2.62
CA ASP A 269 -17.38 8.55 2.69
C ASP A 269 -17.13 7.08 3.04
N VAL A 270 -16.03 6.51 2.52
CA VAL A 270 -15.60 5.12 2.74
C VAL A 270 -14.08 5.05 2.87
N VAL A 271 -13.57 4.15 3.70
CA VAL A 271 -12.16 3.77 3.73
C VAL A 271 -11.97 2.49 2.93
N THR A 272 -11.12 2.52 1.91
CA THR A 272 -10.84 1.41 1.00
C THR A 272 -9.41 0.87 1.24
N PRO A 273 -9.21 0.00 2.25
CA PRO A 273 -7.90 -0.57 2.56
C PRO A 273 -7.33 -1.36 1.37
N ASN A 274 -6.01 -1.29 1.19
CA ASN A 274 -5.36 -1.94 0.07
C ASN A 274 -5.13 -3.43 0.33
N GLY A 275 -5.68 -4.28 -0.53
CA GLY A 275 -5.43 -5.71 -0.50
C GLY A 275 -4.19 -6.16 -1.28
N LEU A 276 -3.93 -7.46 -1.20
CA LEU A 276 -2.89 -8.18 -1.92
C LEU A 276 -3.50 -9.45 -2.56
N ASN A 277 -2.87 -9.97 -3.61
CA ASN A 277 -3.23 -11.30 -4.14
C ASN A 277 -2.51 -12.37 -3.32
N VAL A 278 -3.24 -13.07 -2.45
CA VAL A 278 -2.64 -14.12 -1.61
C VAL A 278 -2.56 -15.41 -2.40
N LYS A 279 -1.33 -15.77 -2.80
CA LYS A 279 -1.05 -17.09 -3.39
C LYS A 279 -1.09 -18.14 -2.28
N LYS A 280 -2.17 -18.92 -2.23
CA LYS A 280 -2.28 -20.04 -1.29
C LYS A 280 -1.43 -21.22 -1.77
N PHE A 281 -0.59 -21.75 -0.88
CA PHE A 281 0.13 -22.99 -1.11
C PHE A 281 -0.83 -24.19 -0.97
N SER A 282 -0.65 -25.22 -1.79
CA SER A 282 -1.42 -26.47 -1.66
C SER A 282 -1.17 -27.15 -0.31
N ALA A 283 0.01 -26.95 0.28
CA ALA A 283 0.38 -27.46 1.60
C ALA A 283 0.69 -26.31 2.58
N MET A 284 -0.07 -26.22 3.66
CA MET A 284 0.06 -25.16 4.69
C MET A 284 1.45 -25.11 5.37
N HIS A 285 2.30 -26.14 5.25
CA HIS A 285 3.64 -26.15 5.85
C HIS A 285 4.74 -25.75 4.86
N GLU A 286 4.41 -25.55 3.58
CA GLU A 286 5.38 -25.21 2.53
C GLU A 286 6.08 -23.88 2.81
N PHE A 287 5.36 -22.87 3.30
CA PHE A 287 5.96 -21.59 3.67
C PHE A 287 7.01 -21.70 4.78
N GLN A 288 6.90 -22.69 5.68
CA GLN A 288 7.91 -22.96 6.70
C GLN A 288 9.18 -23.60 6.13
N ASN A 289 9.04 -24.43 5.10
CA ASN A 289 10.18 -24.98 4.37
C ASN A 289 10.90 -23.86 3.63
N LEU A 290 10.15 -22.97 2.95
CA LEU A 290 10.70 -21.80 2.27
C LEU A 290 11.45 -20.88 3.24
N HIS A 291 10.91 -20.64 4.44
CA HIS A 291 11.63 -19.91 5.49
C HIS A 291 12.99 -20.54 5.79
N SER A 292 13.05 -21.86 5.97
CA SER A 292 14.31 -22.57 6.26
C SER A 292 15.32 -22.47 5.11
N THR A 293 14.87 -22.65 3.87
CA THR A 293 15.71 -22.56 2.67
C THR A 293 16.28 -21.15 2.51
N ASN A 294 15.43 -20.13 2.56
CA ASN A 294 15.85 -18.74 2.35
C ASN A 294 16.69 -18.21 3.52
N LYS A 295 16.37 -18.61 4.75
CA LYS A 295 17.20 -18.33 5.93
C LYS A 295 18.62 -18.86 5.74
N THR A 296 18.78 -20.04 5.14
CA THR A 296 20.10 -20.62 4.87
C THR A 296 20.91 -19.75 3.90
N GLN A 297 20.26 -19.21 2.86
CA GLN A 297 20.92 -18.28 1.92
C GLN A 297 21.36 -16.98 2.61
N ILE A 298 20.51 -16.40 3.49
CA ILE A 298 20.90 -15.22 4.29
C ILE A 298 22.07 -15.57 5.22
N GLN A 299 22.06 -16.75 5.84
CA GLN A 299 23.18 -17.20 6.68
C GLN A 299 24.48 -17.33 5.89
N GLU A 300 24.44 -17.80 4.63
CA GLU A 300 25.62 -17.82 3.76
C GLU A 300 26.16 -16.41 3.51
N PHE A 301 25.29 -15.46 3.20
CA PHE A 301 25.70 -14.05 3.09
C PHE A 301 26.36 -13.56 4.39
N VAL A 302 25.74 -13.81 5.55
CA VAL A 302 26.27 -13.41 6.86
C VAL A 302 27.63 -14.06 7.17
N ARG A 303 27.83 -15.34 6.82
CA ARG A 303 29.15 -16.01 6.94
C ARG A 303 30.23 -15.26 6.16
N GLY A 304 29.91 -14.84 4.94
CA GLY A 304 30.83 -14.07 4.10
C GLY A 304 31.03 -12.64 4.59
N HIS A 305 29.99 -11.97 5.08
CA HIS A 305 30.05 -10.60 5.57
C HIS A 305 30.85 -10.47 6.88
N PHE A 306 30.74 -11.47 7.76
CA PHE A 306 31.39 -11.54 9.06
C PHE A 306 32.64 -12.45 9.07
N TYR A 307 33.27 -12.69 7.91
CA TYR A 307 34.48 -13.51 7.86
C TYR A 307 35.57 -12.98 8.81
N GLY A 308 36.26 -13.89 9.51
CA GLY A 308 37.22 -13.56 10.58
C GLY A 308 36.60 -13.04 11.90
N HIS A 309 35.31 -12.72 11.91
CA HIS A 309 34.56 -12.16 13.03
C HIS A 309 33.27 -12.93 13.34
N LEU A 310 33.11 -14.14 12.81
CA LEU A 310 31.96 -15.00 13.07
C LEU A 310 32.12 -15.72 14.42
N ASP A 311 31.99 -14.97 15.51
CA ASP A 311 32.11 -15.44 16.90
C ASP A 311 30.75 -15.68 17.58
N PHE A 312 29.68 -15.81 16.79
CA PHE A 312 28.33 -16.06 17.25
C PHE A 312 27.66 -17.22 16.50
N ASN A 313 26.69 -17.85 17.16
CA ASN A 313 25.99 -19.02 16.63
C ASN A 313 24.84 -18.60 15.70
N LEU A 314 24.91 -19.00 14.42
CA LEU A 314 23.89 -18.72 13.41
C LEU A 314 22.54 -19.41 13.66
N GLU A 315 22.51 -20.51 14.41
CA GLU A 315 21.25 -21.15 14.85
C GLU A 315 20.51 -20.32 15.90
N LYS A 316 21.26 -19.55 16.71
CA LYS A 316 20.73 -18.60 17.71
C LYS A 316 20.73 -17.16 17.20
N THR A 317 20.90 -16.98 15.90
CA THR A 317 20.85 -15.66 15.26
C THR A 317 19.47 -15.40 14.68
N LEU A 318 18.93 -14.22 14.98
CA LEU A 318 17.67 -13.71 14.44
C LEU A 318 17.96 -12.62 13.40
N PHE A 319 17.16 -12.61 12.34
CA PHE A 319 17.25 -11.65 11.24
C PHE A 319 16.08 -10.70 11.31
N PHE A 320 16.38 -9.44 11.63
CA PHE A 320 15.40 -8.35 11.60
C PHE A 320 15.65 -7.53 10.34
N PHE A 321 14.62 -6.91 9.79
CA PHE A 321 14.81 -6.04 8.65
C PHE A 321 13.82 -4.88 8.63
N ILE A 322 14.26 -3.78 8.04
CA ILE A 322 13.41 -2.70 7.56
C ILE A 322 13.66 -2.55 6.06
N ALA A 323 12.61 -2.35 5.29
CA ALA A 323 12.69 -2.22 3.84
C ALA A 323 11.72 -1.16 3.33
N GLY A 324 12.08 -0.49 2.24
CA GLY A 324 11.20 0.46 1.56
C GLY A 324 11.96 1.60 0.89
N ARG A 325 11.22 2.63 0.47
CA ARG A 325 11.81 3.90 0.01
C ARG A 325 12.69 4.50 1.10
N TYR A 326 13.76 5.16 0.70
CA TYR A 326 14.65 5.82 1.66
C TYR A 326 14.03 7.13 2.17
N GLU A 327 13.17 6.99 3.17
CA GLU A 327 12.57 8.09 3.93
C GLU A 327 12.86 7.88 5.42
N PHE A 328 14.00 8.38 5.90
CA PHE A 328 14.57 8.04 7.21
C PHE A 328 13.60 8.20 8.40
N SER A 329 12.93 9.34 8.52
CA SER A 329 11.97 9.60 9.60
C SER A 329 10.58 9.04 9.32
N ASN A 330 10.07 9.17 8.09
CA ASN A 330 8.72 8.68 7.74
C ASN A 330 8.61 7.16 7.89
N LYS A 331 9.64 6.40 7.47
CA LYS A 331 9.70 4.94 7.64
C LYS A 331 10.18 4.51 9.03
N GLY A 332 10.60 5.46 9.87
CA GLY A 332 11.00 5.20 11.25
C GLY A 332 12.38 4.53 11.40
N ALA A 333 13.28 4.69 10.41
CA ALA A 333 14.63 4.14 10.50
C ALA A 333 15.42 4.74 11.68
N ASP A 334 15.12 5.99 12.04
CA ASP A 334 15.60 6.69 13.23
C ASP A 334 15.25 5.96 14.54
N ILE A 335 13.96 5.70 14.77
CA ILE A 335 13.43 5.01 15.95
C ILE A 335 13.90 3.55 15.98
N PHE A 336 14.00 2.91 14.81
CA PHE A 336 14.50 1.54 14.74
C PHE A 336 15.98 1.45 15.17
N LEU A 337 16.85 2.32 14.64
CA LEU A 337 18.27 2.37 15.02
C LEU A 337 18.47 2.64 16.51
N GLU A 338 17.74 3.60 17.07
CA GLU A 338 17.81 3.92 18.50
C GLU A 338 17.33 2.73 19.36
N SER A 339 16.26 2.05 18.94
CA SER A 339 15.75 0.85 19.64
C SER A 339 16.71 -0.33 19.54
N LEU A 340 17.45 -0.48 18.43
CA LEU A 340 18.50 -1.50 18.28
C LEU A 340 19.68 -1.25 19.23
N SER A 341 20.04 0.02 19.48
CA SER A 341 21.06 0.36 20.47
C SER A 341 20.64 -0.05 21.89
N ARG A 342 19.40 0.28 22.27
CA ARG A 342 18.82 -0.13 23.56
C ARG A 342 18.70 -1.64 23.68
N LEU A 343 18.30 -2.33 22.60
CA LEU A 343 18.26 -3.79 22.53
C LEU A 343 19.66 -4.40 22.72
N ASN A 344 20.69 -3.83 22.09
CA ASN A 344 22.08 -4.29 22.26
C ASN A 344 22.50 -4.21 23.72
N TYR A 345 22.19 -3.11 24.40
CA TYR A 345 22.44 -2.97 25.83
C TYR A 345 21.70 -4.04 26.65
N LEU A 346 20.40 -4.24 26.43
CA LEU A 346 19.61 -5.24 27.16
C LEU A 346 20.14 -6.66 26.96
N LEU A 347 20.44 -7.05 25.72
CA LEU A 347 20.98 -8.39 25.43
C LEU A 347 22.34 -8.62 26.09
N ARG A 348 23.19 -7.59 26.18
CA ARG A 348 24.49 -7.66 26.87
C ARG A 348 24.33 -7.78 28.38
N VAL A 349 23.47 -6.96 28.99
CA VAL A 349 23.21 -6.97 30.45
C VAL A 349 22.61 -8.31 30.89
N HIS A 350 21.66 -8.84 30.12
CA HIS A 350 21.07 -10.16 30.36
C HIS A 350 21.97 -11.33 29.95
N LYS A 351 23.18 -11.07 29.44
CA LYS A 351 24.13 -12.09 28.95
C LYS A 351 23.46 -13.08 27.99
N SER A 352 22.60 -12.58 27.11
CA SER A 352 21.87 -13.40 26.15
C SER A 352 22.83 -14.02 25.14
N ASP A 353 22.60 -15.29 24.81
CA ASP A 353 23.29 -16.04 23.78
C ASP A 353 22.68 -15.85 22.38
N VAL A 354 21.60 -15.06 22.27
CA VAL A 354 20.94 -14.67 21.02
C VAL A 354 21.70 -13.51 20.36
N THR A 355 21.92 -13.60 19.05
CA THR A 355 22.47 -12.51 18.23
C THR A 355 21.38 -12.01 17.30
N VAL A 356 21.30 -10.69 17.10
CA VAL A 356 20.40 -10.09 16.11
C VAL A 356 21.25 -9.51 15.00
N VAL A 357 20.90 -9.80 13.75
CA VAL A 357 21.45 -9.09 12.58
C VAL A 357 20.29 -8.32 11.95
N ALA A 358 20.39 -6.99 11.97
CA ALA A 358 19.38 -6.08 11.46
C ALA A 358 19.78 -5.55 10.08
N PHE A 359 18.94 -5.79 9.09
CA PHE A 359 19.12 -5.35 7.71
C PHE A 359 18.33 -4.07 7.45
N PHE A 360 18.96 -3.12 6.77
CA PHE A 360 18.33 -1.91 6.24
C PHE A 360 18.36 -2.01 4.72
N ILE A 361 17.21 -2.27 4.09
CA ILE A 361 17.06 -2.39 2.64
C ILE A 361 16.38 -1.11 2.14
N MET A 362 17.17 -0.04 1.96
CA MET A 362 16.67 1.29 1.58
C MET A 362 17.56 1.87 0.47
N PRO A 363 17.09 1.94 -0.78
CA PRO A 363 17.90 2.38 -1.91
C PRO A 363 18.46 3.79 -1.72
N ALA A 364 19.77 3.94 -1.88
CA ALA A 364 20.47 5.22 -1.78
C ALA A 364 21.39 5.44 -2.98
N LYS A 365 21.99 6.63 -3.05
CA LYS A 365 22.99 6.95 -4.07
C LYS A 365 24.32 6.28 -3.75
N THR A 366 24.74 5.33 -4.58
CA THR A 366 25.93 4.50 -4.36
C THR A 366 26.84 4.45 -5.59
N ASN A 367 28.07 4.00 -5.37
CA ASN A 367 29.05 3.68 -6.42
C ASN A 367 29.57 2.26 -6.23
N ASN A 368 28.84 1.28 -6.79
CA ASN A 368 29.13 -0.15 -6.72
C ASN A 368 29.25 -0.72 -5.28
N PHE A 369 29.41 -2.04 -5.19
CA PHE A 369 29.68 -2.74 -3.93
C PHE A 369 31.06 -2.35 -3.37
N ASN A 370 31.18 -2.34 -2.04
CA ASN A 370 32.49 -2.16 -1.44
C ASN A 370 33.36 -3.42 -1.59
N VAL A 371 34.66 -3.20 -1.70
CA VAL A 371 35.65 -4.28 -1.95
C VAL A 371 35.64 -5.30 -0.82
N GLU A 372 35.46 -4.82 0.42
CA GLU A 372 35.48 -5.67 1.62
C GLU A 372 34.34 -6.70 1.64
N THR A 373 33.13 -6.32 1.22
CA THR A 373 31.99 -7.25 1.19
C THR A 373 32.13 -8.26 0.06
N LEU A 374 32.58 -7.83 -1.13
CA LEU A 374 32.86 -8.74 -2.25
C LEU A 374 33.97 -9.73 -1.90
N LYS A 375 35.06 -9.25 -1.30
CA LYS A 375 36.17 -10.08 -0.81
C LYS A 375 35.67 -11.10 0.22
N GLY A 376 34.82 -10.69 1.16
CA GLY A 376 34.22 -11.57 2.14
C GLY A 376 33.44 -12.74 1.53
N GLN A 377 32.62 -12.46 0.50
CA GLN A 377 31.89 -13.50 -0.22
C GLN A 377 32.81 -14.44 -1.01
N ALA A 378 33.88 -13.91 -1.63
CA ALA A 378 34.87 -14.71 -2.33
C ALA A 378 35.65 -15.65 -1.37
N VAL A 379 36.09 -15.14 -0.22
CA VAL A 379 36.78 -15.93 0.81
C VAL A 379 35.88 -17.03 1.35
N ARG A 380 34.61 -16.71 1.65
CA ARG A 380 33.61 -17.72 2.06
C ARG A 380 33.47 -18.83 1.02
N LYS A 381 33.30 -18.46 -0.25
CA LYS A 381 33.16 -19.44 -1.34
C LYS A 381 34.40 -20.33 -1.45
N GLN A 382 35.60 -19.75 -1.37
CA GLN A 382 36.85 -20.51 -1.39
C GLN A 382 36.96 -21.52 -0.22
N LEU A 383 36.56 -21.13 1.00
CA LEU A 383 36.52 -22.02 2.15
C LEU A 383 35.55 -23.18 1.92
N TRP A 384 34.35 -22.88 1.40
CA TRP A 384 33.35 -23.88 1.10
C TRP A 384 33.84 -24.88 0.06
N ASP A 385 34.40 -24.39 -1.07
CA ASP A 385 34.90 -25.24 -2.15
C ASP A 385 36.06 -26.13 -1.66
N THR A 386 36.95 -25.59 -0.81
CA THR A 386 38.02 -26.37 -0.17
C THR A 386 37.46 -27.48 0.72
N ALA A 387 36.44 -27.19 1.52
CA ALA A 387 35.79 -28.18 2.37
C ALA A 387 35.03 -29.25 1.56
N GLN A 388 34.36 -28.87 0.46
CA GLN A 388 33.69 -29.82 -0.43
C GLN A 388 34.69 -30.76 -1.10
N PHE A 389 35.80 -30.23 -1.61
CA PHE A 389 36.86 -31.04 -2.20
C PHE A 389 37.43 -32.05 -1.18
N ALA A 390 37.73 -31.60 0.04
CA ALA A 390 38.20 -32.48 1.11
C ALA A 390 37.15 -33.56 1.46
N LYS A 391 35.86 -33.19 1.53
CA LYS A 391 34.75 -34.12 1.79
C LYS A 391 34.63 -35.18 0.70
N GLU A 392 34.72 -34.81 -0.58
CA GLU A 392 34.63 -35.76 -1.70
C GLU A 392 35.81 -36.72 -1.72
N LYS A 393 37.03 -36.21 -1.53
CA LYS A 393 38.25 -37.04 -1.45
C LYS A 393 38.20 -38.01 -0.28
N PHE A 394 37.78 -37.52 0.89
CA PHE A 394 37.56 -38.33 2.08
C PHE A 394 36.51 -39.42 1.82
N GLY A 395 35.37 -39.07 1.24
CA GLY A 395 34.29 -40.00 0.92
C GLY A 395 34.72 -41.12 -0.04
N LYS A 396 35.49 -40.79 -1.08
CA LYS A 396 36.04 -41.78 -2.03
C LYS A 396 36.98 -42.77 -1.35
N ARG A 397 37.95 -42.26 -0.58
CA ARG A 397 38.92 -43.12 0.14
C ARG A 397 38.26 -43.98 1.22
N LEU A 398 37.27 -43.43 1.93
CA LEU A 398 36.47 -44.18 2.89
C LEU A 398 35.71 -45.31 2.19
N TYR A 399 35.06 -45.04 1.06
CA TYR A 399 34.34 -46.05 0.29
C TYR A 399 35.27 -47.17 -0.22
N GLU A 400 36.45 -46.81 -0.75
CA GLU A 400 37.46 -47.79 -1.21
C GLU A 400 37.96 -48.70 -0.09
N ALA A 401 38.18 -48.17 1.12
CA ALA A 401 38.59 -48.96 2.27
C ALA A 401 37.48 -49.91 2.74
N LEU A 402 36.24 -49.41 2.81
CA LEU A 402 35.07 -50.23 3.15
C LEU A 402 34.84 -51.37 2.15
N LEU A 403 35.06 -51.13 0.85
CA LEU A 403 34.98 -52.18 -0.18
C LEU A 403 36.03 -53.29 0.02
N ARG A 404 37.18 -52.96 0.62
CA ARG A 404 38.24 -53.93 0.95
C ARG A 404 38.01 -54.65 2.28
N GLY A 405 36.97 -54.26 3.02
CA GLY A 405 36.69 -54.80 4.37
C GLY A 405 37.63 -54.25 5.45
N GLU A 406 38.34 -53.16 5.18
CA GLU A 406 39.25 -52.51 6.12
C GLU A 406 38.59 -51.27 6.73
N ILE A 407 38.80 -51.04 8.03
CA ILE A 407 38.45 -49.77 8.66
C ILE A 407 39.59 -48.77 8.35
N PRO A 408 39.35 -47.71 7.57
CA PRO A 408 40.41 -46.80 7.19
C PRO A 408 40.93 -45.99 8.39
N ASP A 409 42.25 -45.85 8.46
CA ASP A 409 42.91 -44.98 9.43
C ASP A 409 42.66 -43.51 9.08
N MET A 410 41.86 -42.83 9.91
CA MET A 410 41.43 -41.45 9.71
C MET A 410 42.60 -40.46 9.54
N ASN A 411 43.77 -40.74 10.11
CA ASN A 411 44.96 -39.89 9.98
C ASN A 411 45.66 -40.03 8.63
N LYS A 412 45.34 -41.08 7.86
CA LYS A 412 45.92 -41.36 6.53
C LYS A 412 44.96 -41.04 5.39
N ILE A 413 43.68 -40.79 5.68
CA ILE A 413 42.67 -40.49 4.65
C ILE A 413 42.93 -39.13 4.00
N LEU A 414 43.37 -38.13 4.75
CA LEU A 414 43.77 -36.82 4.20
C LEU A 414 45.29 -36.70 4.19
N ASP A 415 45.85 -36.19 3.10
CA ASP A 415 47.29 -36.01 2.95
C ASP A 415 47.77 -34.62 3.39
N ARG A 416 49.09 -34.44 3.46
CA ARG A 416 49.71 -33.19 3.88
C ARG A 416 49.32 -32.01 2.98
N ASP A 417 49.07 -32.27 1.71
CA ASP A 417 48.71 -31.24 0.75
C ASP A 417 47.28 -30.76 1.00
N ASP A 418 46.34 -31.66 1.32
CA ASP A 418 44.99 -31.29 1.77
C ASP A 418 45.03 -30.37 3.00
N PHE A 419 45.84 -30.72 4.01
CA PHE A 419 46.04 -29.88 5.19
C PHE A 419 46.68 -28.54 4.86
N THR A 420 47.56 -28.48 3.86
CA THR A 420 48.21 -27.25 3.43
C THR A 420 47.20 -26.31 2.74
N ILE A 421 46.34 -26.85 1.89
CA ILE A 421 45.26 -26.09 1.22
C ILE A 421 44.26 -25.59 2.26
N MET A 422 43.83 -26.44 3.21
CA MET A 422 42.94 -26.04 4.30
C MET A 422 43.55 -24.92 5.15
N LYS A 423 44.84 -25.04 5.55
CA LYS A 423 45.55 -23.98 6.28
C LYS A 423 45.59 -22.69 5.47
N ARG A 424 45.93 -22.74 4.18
CA ARG A 424 45.95 -21.57 3.29
C ARG A 424 44.58 -20.89 3.22
N ALA A 425 43.51 -21.67 3.12
CA ALA A 425 42.14 -21.15 3.11
C ALA A 425 41.79 -20.47 4.46
N ILE A 426 42.19 -21.06 5.59
CA ILE A 426 42.03 -20.45 6.92
C ILE A 426 42.82 -19.13 7.04
N PHE A 427 44.07 -19.08 6.58
CA PHE A 427 44.87 -17.85 6.61
C PHE A 427 44.24 -16.72 5.79
N ALA A 428 43.54 -17.04 4.69
CA ALA A 428 42.80 -16.05 3.90
C ALA A 428 41.62 -15.40 4.65
N THR A 429 41.15 -16.01 5.75
CA THR A 429 40.04 -15.47 6.57
C THR A 429 40.47 -14.40 7.57
N GLN A 430 41.78 -14.22 7.77
CA GLN A 430 42.29 -13.25 8.72
C GLN A 430 41.97 -11.82 8.26
N ARG A 431 41.43 -11.02 9.19
CA ARG A 431 40.97 -9.66 8.93
C ARG A 431 41.30 -8.78 10.13
N HIS A 432 41.82 -7.57 9.87
CA HIS A 432 42.14 -6.58 10.91
C HIS A 432 41.06 -5.50 11.11
N THR A 433 40.16 -5.35 10.14
CA THR A 433 39.03 -4.42 10.19
C THR A 433 37.76 -5.10 10.70
N LEU A 434 36.87 -4.32 11.31
CA LEU A 434 35.55 -4.82 11.70
C LEU A 434 34.66 -5.09 10.47
N PRO A 435 33.66 -5.98 10.58
CA PRO A 435 32.65 -6.18 9.53
C PRO A 435 31.97 -4.85 9.14
N PRO A 436 31.90 -4.50 7.85
CA PRO A 436 31.41 -3.20 7.45
C PRO A 436 29.91 -3.08 7.76
N VAL A 437 29.46 -1.88 8.11
CA VAL A 437 28.04 -1.60 8.36
C VAL A 437 27.28 -1.54 7.04
N THR A 438 27.86 -0.97 5.97
CA THR A 438 27.26 -0.91 4.63
C THR A 438 27.90 -1.92 3.68
N THR A 439 27.13 -2.40 2.69
CA THR A 439 27.62 -3.28 1.62
C THR A 439 28.15 -2.52 0.40
N HIS A 440 27.87 -1.22 0.28
CA HIS A 440 28.20 -0.39 -0.88
C HIS A 440 29.12 0.78 -0.53
N ASN A 441 29.74 1.38 -1.56
CA ASN A 441 30.36 2.69 -1.40
C ASN A 441 29.28 3.75 -1.57
N MET A 442 28.97 4.49 -0.51
CA MET A 442 27.98 5.57 -0.57
C MET A 442 28.60 6.82 -1.22
N LEU A 443 27.85 7.52 -2.06
CA LEU A 443 28.31 8.80 -2.62
C LEU A 443 28.42 9.87 -1.52
N ASP A 444 27.39 9.96 -0.69
CA ASP A 444 27.25 10.96 0.37
C ASP A 444 27.42 10.33 1.78
N ASP A 445 28.45 9.49 1.95
CA ASP A 445 28.66 8.64 3.13
C ASP A 445 28.61 9.38 4.48
N SER A 446 29.19 10.58 4.54
CA SER A 446 29.30 11.36 5.78
C SER A 446 27.98 12.01 6.20
N THR A 447 27.12 12.35 5.23
CA THR A 447 25.83 13.00 5.43
C THR A 447 24.65 12.03 5.37
N ASP A 448 24.88 10.78 4.98
CA ASP A 448 23.87 9.72 4.97
C ASP A 448 23.29 9.52 6.38
N GLN A 449 21.96 9.62 6.49
CA GLN A 449 21.26 9.67 7.78
C GLN A 449 21.35 8.34 8.54
N ILE A 450 21.28 7.20 7.85
CA ILE A 450 21.43 5.88 8.47
C ILE A 450 22.86 5.72 9.00
N LEU A 451 23.87 5.95 8.17
CA LEU A 451 25.27 5.78 8.55
C LEU A 451 25.72 6.78 9.63
N ALA A 452 25.33 8.04 9.53
CA ALA A 452 25.58 9.04 10.55
C ALA A 452 24.97 8.63 11.90
N ASN A 453 23.75 8.11 11.89
CA ASN A 453 23.08 7.66 13.12
C ASN A 453 23.72 6.37 13.68
N VAL A 454 24.15 5.42 12.84
CA VAL A 454 24.92 4.24 13.29
C VAL A 454 26.23 4.66 13.96
N ARG A 455 26.94 5.65 13.41
CA ARG A 455 28.14 6.22 14.04
C ARG A 455 27.83 6.87 15.39
N ARG A 456 26.73 7.63 15.48
CA ARG A 456 26.28 8.29 16.70
C ARG A 456 25.97 7.29 17.82
N ILE A 457 25.28 6.19 17.52
CA ILE A 457 24.90 5.17 18.52
C ILE A 457 26.00 4.15 18.81
N GLY A 458 27.07 4.11 18.02
CA GLY A 458 28.24 3.27 18.25
C GLY A 458 28.08 1.78 17.90
N LEU A 459 27.15 1.41 17.02
CA LEU A 459 26.93 0.02 16.59
C LEU A 459 27.79 -0.33 15.37
N PHE A 460 29.07 -0.60 15.61
CA PHE A 460 30.08 -0.86 14.56
C PHE A 460 30.33 -2.35 14.27
N ASN A 461 29.36 -3.23 14.59
CA ASN A 461 29.52 -4.68 14.45
C ASN A 461 30.70 -5.25 15.25
N SER A 462 31.02 -4.68 16.41
CA SER A 462 32.09 -5.18 17.28
C SER A 462 31.76 -6.57 17.80
N ARG A 463 32.77 -7.35 18.21
CA ARG A 463 32.60 -8.71 18.79
C ARG A 463 31.67 -8.70 20.01
N ASN A 464 31.72 -7.63 20.80
CA ASN A 464 30.90 -7.47 22.00
C ASN A 464 29.45 -7.08 21.71
N ASP A 465 29.14 -6.64 20.49
CA ASP A 465 27.77 -6.27 20.13
C ASP A 465 26.93 -7.53 19.90
N ARG A 466 25.78 -7.62 20.58
CA ARG A 466 24.77 -8.66 20.37
C ARG A 466 23.84 -8.33 19.21
N VAL A 467 23.78 -7.06 18.82
CA VAL A 467 23.06 -6.58 17.65
C VAL A 467 24.06 -6.14 16.59
N LYS A 468 23.94 -6.68 15.38
CA LYS A 468 24.75 -6.31 14.21
C LYS A 468 23.88 -5.56 13.21
N ILE A 469 24.45 -4.63 12.47
CA ILE A 469 23.77 -3.81 11.45
C ILE A 469 24.38 -4.09 10.09
N ILE A 470 23.52 -4.27 9.09
CA ILE A 470 23.88 -4.35 7.68
C ILE A 470 22.96 -3.40 6.90
N PHE A 471 23.51 -2.31 6.40
CA PHE A 471 22.87 -1.42 5.46
C PHE A 471 23.15 -1.88 4.03
N HIS A 472 22.09 -2.26 3.32
CA HIS A 472 22.11 -2.64 1.92
C HIS A 472 21.35 -1.58 1.11
N PRO A 473 22.03 -0.53 0.63
CA PRO A 473 21.43 0.65 -0.03
C PRO A 473 20.99 0.41 -1.49
N GLU A 474 20.47 -0.78 -1.81
CA GLU A 474 19.98 -1.14 -3.14
C GLU A 474 18.72 -2.02 -2.99
N PHE A 475 17.90 -2.12 -4.05
CA PHE A 475 16.87 -3.15 -4.09
C PHE A 475 17.51 -4.53 -4.23
N LEU A 476 16.91 -5.53 -3.57
CA LEU A 476 17.34 -6.91 -3.66
C LEU A 476 17.04 -7.48 -5.05
N SER A 477 17.97 -8.28 -5.55
CA SER A 477 17.88 -8.94 -6.86
C SER A 477 18.57 -10.29 -6.79
N SER A 478 17.93 -11.32 -7.34
CA SER A 478 18.51 -12.64 -7.58
C SER A 478 19.82 -12.63 -8.38
N THR A 479 20.08 -11.57 -9.16
CA THR A 479 21.33 -11.40 -9.91
C THR A 479 22.46 -10.76 -9.11
N SER A 480 22.21 -10.30 -7.88
CA SER A 480 23.22 -9.64 -7.06
C SER A 480 24.37 -10.60 -6.70
N PRO A 481 25.64 -10.20 -6.87
CA PRO A 481 26.78 -11.04 -6.51
C PRO A 481 26.97 -11.17 -4.99
N LEU A 482 26.32 -10.31 -4.19
CA LEU A 482 26.43 -10.33 -2.73
C LEU A 482 25.35 -11.20 -2.10
N LEU A 483 24.09 -10.90 -2.41
CA LEU A 483 22.91 -11.52 -1.82
C LEU A 483 21.95 -11.89 -2.97
N PRO A 484 22.17 -13.04 -3.64
CA PRO A 484 21.45 -13.44 -4.85
C PRO A 484 20.06 -13.98 -4.49
N MET A 485 19.17 -13.08 -4.07
CA MET A 485 17.77 -13.39 -3.76
C MET A 485 16.88 -12.21 -4.07
N ASP A 486 15.65 -12.51 -4.46
CA ASP A 486 14.63 -11.51 -4.65
C ASP A 486 14.06 -11.06 -3.28
N TYR A 487 13.41 -9.90 -3.26
CA TYR A 487 12.88 -9.32 -2.03
C TYR A 487 11.96 -10.27 -1.26
N GLU A 488 11.04 -10.97 -1.94
CA GLU A 488 10.14 -11.88 -1.24
C GLU A 488 10.86 -13.09 -0.62
N GLU A 489 11.95 -13.55 -1.24
CA GLU A 489 12.75 -14.66 -0.72
C GLU A 489 13.48 -14.22 0.56
N PHE A 490 14.05 -13.02 0.53
CA PHE A 490 14.69 -12.39 1.68
C PHE A 490 13.73 -12.21 2.86
N VAL A 491 12.52 -11.70 2.61
CA VAL A 491 11.50 -11.53 3.66
C VAL A 491 11.18 -12.88 4.30
N ARG A 492 10.92 -13.92 3.49
CA ARG A 492 10.67 -15.29 4.00
C ARG A 492 11.83 -15.84 4.83
N GLY A 493 13.08 -15.51 4.47
CA GLY A 493 14.26 -15.93 5.23
C GLY A 493 14.46 -15.18 6.56
N CYS A 494 13.85 -14.00 6.71
CA CYS A 494 13.93 -13.21 7.93
C CYS A 494 13.04 -13.75 9.06
N HIS A 495 13.21 -13.21 10.27
CA HIS A 495 12.44 -13.60 11.45
C HIS A 495 11.41 -12.55 11.87
N LEU A 496 11.70 -11.26 11.65
CA LEU A 496 10.83 -10.15 12.04
C LEU A 496 11.05 -8.97 11.09
N GLY A 497 9.97 -8.47 10.48
CA GLY A 497 9.97 -7.16 9.81
C GLY A 497 9.72 -6.05 10.83
N VAL A 498 10.44 -4.93 10.76
CA VAL A 498 10.34 -3.84 11.74
C VAL A 498 10.12 -2.52 11.01
N PHE A 499 8.86 -2.06 10.98
CA PHE A 499 8.40 -0.89 10.22
C PHE A 499 7.75 0.14 11.15
N PRO A 500 8.52 0.80 12.04
CA PRO A 500 7.97 1.73 13.02
C PRO A 500 7.65 3.09 12.37
N SER A 501 6.91 3.11 11.27
CA SER A 501 6.65 4.28 10.44
C SER A 501 5.94 5.42 11.19
N TYR A 502 6.32 6.66 10.86
CA TYR A 502 5.63 7.88 11.28
C TYR A 502 4.56 8.29 10.25
N TYR A 503 4.89 8.28 8.96
CA TYR A 503 3.94 8.62 7.89
C TYR A 503 3.87 7.46 6.89
N GLU A 504 2.82 6.67 6.99
CA GLU A 504 2.58 5.52 6.12
C GLU A 504 1.08 5.35 5.87
N PRO A 505 0.55 5.93 4.79
CA PRO A 505 -0.89 5.95 4.54
C PRO A 505 -1.55 4.58 4.49
N TRP A 506 -0.81 3.56 4.01
CA TRP A 506 -1.21 2.16 4.11
C TRP A 506 -0.13 1.33 4.82
N GLY A 507 0.89 0.88 4.09
CA GLY A 507 1.94 -0.01 4.62
C GLY A 507 1.90 -1.38 3.99
N TYR A 508 2.35 -1.46 2.73
CA TYR A 508 2.45 -2.72 1.99
C TYR A 508 3.43 -3.69 2.61
N THR A 509 4.59 -3.20 3.04
CA THR A 509 5.69 -4.01 3.56
C THR A 509 5.28 -4.89 4.77
N PRO A 510 4.58 -4.39 5.81
CA PRO A 510 4.05 -5.26 6.86
C PRO A 510 2.91 -6.19 6.39
N GLY A 511 2.10 -5.77 5.41
CA GLY A 511 1.08 -6.62 4.79
C GLY A 511 1.68 -7.81 4.05
N GLU A 512 2.70 -7.57 3.21
CA GLU A 512 3.49 -8.59 2.52
C GLU A 512 4.16 -9.55 3.50
N CYS A 513 4.74 -9.03 4.60
CA CYS A 513 5.29 -9.87 5.66
C CYS A 513 4.23 -10.83 6.23
N THR A 514 3.04 -10.31 6.50
CA THR A 514 1.92 -11.08 7.05
C THR A 514 1.48 -12.18 6.09
N VAL A 515 1.34 -11.85 4.80
CA VAL A 515 1.03 -12.82 3.73
C VAL A 515 2.10 -13.91 3.62
N MET A 516 3.37 -13.58 3.86
CA MET A 516 4.48 -14.54 3.87
C MET A 516 4.66 -15.28 5.21
N GLY A 517 3.77 -15.06 6.19
CA GLY A 517 3.85 -15.70 7.51
C GLY A 517 5.00 -15.19 8.39
N ILE A 518 5.49 -13.99 8.13
CA ILE A 518 6.59 -13.35 8.86
C ILE A 518 6.01 -12.28 9.80
N PRO A 519 6.20 -12.42 11.13
CA PRO A 519 5.79 -11.41 12.10
C PRO A 519 6.36 -10.04 11.74
N SER A 520 5.60 -9.00 12.06
CA SER A 520 6.00 -7.63 11.77
C SER A 520 5.69 -6.68 12.93
N VAL A 521 6.51 -5.64 13.06
CA VAL A 521 6.24 -4.48 13.90
C VAL A 521 5.78 -3.34 13.02
N THR A 522 4.69 -2.69 13.39
CA THR A 522 4.11 -1.51 12.73
C THR A 522 3.69 -0.47 13.77
N THR A 523 2.95 0.57 13.39
CA THR A 523 2.54 1.66 14.28
C THR A 523 1.07 1.99 14.16
N ASN A 524 0.49 2.62 15.18
CA ASN A 524 -0.86 3.21 15.12
C ASN A 524 -0.92 4.53 14.30
N LEU A 525 0.13 4.83 13.53
CA LEU A 525 0.19 5.88 12.51
C LEU A 525 0.34 5.31 11.10
N SER A 526 0.44 3.98 10.95
CA SER A 526 0.37 3.31 9.66
C SER A 526 -1.06 2.86 9.37
N GLY A 527 -1.50 2.93 8.12
CA GLY A 527 -2.83 2.46 7.74
C GLY A 527 -3.05 0.96 8.03
N PHE A 528 -2.03 0.14 7.77
CA PHE A 528 -2.02 -1.29 8.07
C PHE A 528 -2.14 -1.55 9.58
N GLY A 529 -1.42 -0.79 10.40
CA GLY A 529 -1.48 -0.90 11.85
C GLY A 529 -2.85 -0.55 12.39
N CYS A 530 -3.44 0.56 11.92
CA CYS A 530 -4.81 0.94 12.28
C CYS A 530 -5.82 -0.14 11.87
N PHE A 531 -5.70 -0.67 10.65
CA PHE A 531 -6.58 -1.74 10.16
C PHE A 531 -6.48 -3.00 11.04
N MET A 532 -5.26 -3.43 11.38
CA MET A 532 -5.05 -4.61 12.23
C MET A 532 -5.54 -4.40 13.67
N GLU A 533 -5.35 -3.21 14.23
CA GLU A 533 -5.84 -2.86 15.57
C GLU A 533 -7.38 -2.93 15.67
N GLU A 534 -8.07 -2.52 14.59
CA GLU A 534 -9.53 -2.56 14.53
C GLU A 534 -10.09 -3.98 14.31
N HIS A 535 -9.43 -4.79 13.46
CA HIS A 535 -9.97 -6.08 13.02
C HIS A 535 -9.45 -7.28 13.81
N VAL A 536 -8.39 -7.12 14.63
CA VAL A 536 -7.78 -8.20 15.40
C VAL A 536 -7.70 -7.81 16.88
N SER A 537 -8.35 -8.60 17.75
CA SER A 537 -8.45 -8.31 19.18
C SER A 537 -7.13 -8.41 19.96
N ASP A 538 -6.24 -9.32 19.57
CA ASP A 538 -4.86 -9.43 20.11
C ASP A 538 -3.85 -9.59 18.95
N PRO A 539 -3.47 -8.48 18.29
CA PRO A 539 -2.55 -8.53 17.14
C PRO A 539 -1.19 -9.16 17.49
N ALA A 540 -0.70 -8.93 18.72
CA ALA A 540 0.62 -9.41 19.15
C ALA A 540 0.69 -10.94 19.23
N ALA A 541 -0.38 -11.61 19.68
CA ALA A 541 -0.46 -13.07 19.69
C ALA A 541 -0.42 -13.70 18.28
N TYR A 542 -0.76 -12.93 17.25
CA TYR A 542 -0.68 -13.28 15.84
C TYR A 542 0.58 -12.75 15.15
N GLY A 543 1.51 -12.14 15.89
CA GLY A 543 2.79 -11.66 15.37
C GLY A 543 2.73 -10.28 14.71
N ILE A 544 1.68 -9.49 14.98
CA ILE A 544 1.58 -8.10 14.57
C ILE A 544 1.77 -7.23 15.82
N TYR A 545 2.93 -6.59 15.92
CA TYR A 545 3.26 -5.72 17.05
C TYR A 545 2.99 -4.26 16.66
N ILE A 546 2.10 -3.58 17.38
CA ILE A 546 1.73 -2.19 17.06
C ILE A 546 2.36 -1.27 18.11
N VAL A 547 3.33 -0.46 17.67
CA VAL A 547 3.97 0.58 18.49
C VAL A 547 3.07 1.80 18.52
N ASP A 548 2.82 2.33 19.72
CA ASP A 548 2.10 3.58 19.88
C ASP A 548 3.06 4.74 19.61
N ARG A 549 2.87 5.39 18.46
CA ARG A 549 3.58 6.59 18.03
C ARG A 549 2.68 7.83 17.97
N ARG A 550 1.37 7.66 18.23
CA ARG A 550 0.39 8.73 18.19
C ARG A 550 0.21 9.40 19.55
N PHE A 551 0.12 8.62 20.62
CA PHE A 551 -0.22 9.12 21.96
C PHE A 551 0.97 9.09 22.93
N ARG A 552 2.17 8.81 22.42
CA ARG A 552 3.41 8.71 23.19
C ARG A 552 4.51 9.55 22.60
N SER A 553 5.44 9.96 23.45
CA SER A 553 6.66 10.61 23.02
C SER A 553 7.55 9.66 22.20
N ALA A 554 8.44 10.22 21.39
CA ALA A 554 9.39 9.42 20.60
C ALA A 554 10.24 8.47 21.47
N ASP A 555 10.65 8.91 22.67
CA ASP A 555 11.41 8.07 23.59
C ASP A 555 10.60 6.90 24.14
N GLU A 556 9.34 7.12 24.51
CA GLU A 556 8.43 6.07 24.98
C GLU A 556 8.11 5.08 23.86
N SER A 557 7.92 5.54 22.63
CA SER A 557 7.77 4.69 21.45
C SER A 557 9.03 3.85 21.20
N CYS A 558 10.23 4.44 21.30
CA CYS A 558 11.51 3.70 21.26
C CYS A 558 11.58 2.62 22.35
N ASN A 559 11.19 2.95 23.58
CA ASN A 559 11.18 2.01 24.70
C ASN A 559 10.17 0.87 24.47
N GLN A 560 9.00 1.17 23.92
CA GLN A 560 8.00 0.14 23.58
C GLN A 560 8.50 -0.76 22.46
N LEU A 561 9.05 -0.20 21.37
CA LEU A 561 9.66 -0.98 20.28
C LEU A 561 10.76 -1.89 20.82
N THR A 562 11.66 -1.35 21.64
CA THR A 562 12.74 -2.12 22.28
C THR A 562 12.19 -3.28 23.10
N LYS A 563 11.11 -3.08 23.86
CA LYS A 563 10.46 -4.15 24.64
C LYS A 563 9.90 -5.26 23.73
N PHE A 564 9.26 -4.91 22.62
CA PHE A 564 8.79 -5.90 21.64
C PHE A 564 9.94 -6.70 21.03
N LEU A 565 11.01 -6.02 20.59
CA LEU A 565 12.18 -6.69 20.04
C LEU A 565 12.85 -7.63 21.06
N PHE A 566 13.01 -7.18 22.30
CA PHE A 566 13.61 -7.98 23.37
C PHE A 566 12.75 -9.19 23.72
N SER A 567 11.43 -9.02 23.84
CA SER A 567 10.49 -10.13 24.07
C SER A 567 10.53 -11.15 22.94
N PHE A 568 10.63 -10.71 21.68
CA PHE A 568 10.78 -11.61 20.53
C PHE A 568 12.10 -12.40 20.59
N CYS A 569 13.20 -11.77 21.01
CA CYS A 569 14.49 -12.45 21.21
C CYS A 569 14.44 -13.55 22.28
N GLN A 570 13.55 -13.44 23.28
CA GLN A 570 13.39 -14.44 24.34
C GLN A 570 12.60 -15.68 23.91
N GLN A 571 11.94 -15.65 22.75
CA GLN A 571 11.16 -16.78 22.28
C GLN A 571 12.07 -17.98 21.92
N SER A 572 11.55 -19.19 22.14
CA SER A 572 12.14 -20.43 21.61
C SER A 572 11.87 -20.60 20.11
N ARG A 573 12.63 -21.47 19.45
CA ARG A 573 12.39 -21.84 18.03
C ARG A 573 10.95 -22.34 17.81
N ARG A 574 10.41 -23.12 18.76
CA ARG A 574 9.03 -23.65 18.68
C ARG A 574 7.99 -22.54 18.79
N GLN A 575 8.17 -21.59 19.70
CA GLN A 575 7.27 -20.43 19.83
C GLN A 575 7.26 -19.58 18.56
N ARG A 576 8.43 -19.33 17.96
CA ARG A 576 8.52 -18.61 16.67
C ARG A 576 7.79 -19.33 15.53
N ILE A 577 7.93 -20.65 15.41
CA ILE A 577 7.20 -21.44 14.39
C ILE A 577 5.69 -21.30 14.59
N ILE A 578 5.21 -21.41 15.84
CA ILE A 578 3.79 -21.25 16.17
C ILE A 578 3.31 -19.84 15.84
N GLN A 579 4.08 -18.81 16.17
CA GLN A 579 3.72 -17.43 15.86
C GLN A 579 3.62 -17.21 14.35
N ARG A 580 4.60 -17.68 13.56
CA ARG A 580 4.53 -17.62 12.07
C ARG A 580 3.28 -18.29 11.50
N ASN A 581 2.91 -19.47 12.03
CA ASN A 581 1.66 -20.15 11.64
C ASN A 581 0.40 -19.35 11.99
N ARG A 582 0.44 -18.49 13.02
CA ARG A 582 -0.68 -17.60 13.34
C ARG A 582 -0.68 -16.38 12.44
N THR A 583 0.49 -15.81 12.16
CA THR A 583 0.66 -14.67 11.25
C THR A 583 0.13 -15.01 9.85
N GLU A 584 0.50 -16.16 9.31
CA GLU A 584 0.05 -16.60 7.98
C GLU A 584 -1.47 -16.73 7.88
N ARG A 585 -2.17 -17.11 8.96
CA ARG A 585 -3.64 -17.18 8.97
C ARG A 585 -4.33 -15.82 8.82
N LEU A 586 -3.63 -14.72 9.13
CA LEU A 586 -4.16 -13.38 8.90
C LEU A 586 -4.08 -12.96 7.43
N SER A 587 -3.38 -13.72 6.58
CA SER A 587 -3.27 -13.40 5.14
C SER A 587 -4.63 -13.27 4.46
N ASP A 588 -5.60 -14.11 4.85
CA ASP A 588 -6.97 -14.08 4.31
C ASP A 588 -7.69 -12.74 4.53
N LEU A 589 -7.36 -12.02 5.61
CA LEU A 589 -7.92 -10.69 5.88
C LEU A 589 -7.37 -9.61 4.95
N LEU A 590 -6.20 -9.84 4.37
CA LEU A 590 -5.50 -8.90 3.49
C LEU A 590 -5.74 -9.21 2.01
N ASP A 591 -6.47 -10.28 1.70
CA ASP A 591 -6.74 -10.68 0.33
C ASP A 591 -7.80 -9.76 -0.33
N TRP A 592 -7.61 -9.47 -1.61
CA TRP A 592 -8.57 -8.67 -2.39
C TRP A 592 -9.98 -9.29 -2.45
N ARG A 593 -10.16 -10.60 -2.25
CA ARG A 593 -11.50 -11.21 -2.14
C ARG A 593 -12.27 -10.75 -0.92
N TYR A 594 -11.57 -10.38 0.15
CA TYR A 594 -12.16 -9.82 1.36
C TYR A 594 -12.25 -8.30 1.26
N LEU A 595 -11.12 -7.63 0.99
CA LEU A 595 -11.04 -6.16 0.98
C LEU A 595 -11.71 -5.52 -0.24
N GLY A 596 -11.76 -6.23 -1.38
CA GLY A 596 -12.48 -5.78 -2.57
C GLY A 596 -13.98 -5.62 -2.33
N ARG A 597 -14.56 -6.31 -1.33
CA ARG A 597 -15.96 -6.12 -0.93
C ARG A 597 -16.21 -4.76 -0.29
N VAL A 598 -15.22 -4.18 0.37
CA VAL A 598 -15.34 -2.81 0.92
C VAL A 598 -15.43 -1.80 -0.23
N SER A 599 -14.70 -2.02 -1.33
CA SER A 599 -14.85 -1.25 -2.57
C SER A 599 -16.22 -1.44 -3.25
N ARG A 600 -16.95 -2.54 -2.98
CA ARG A 600 -18.33 -2.74 -3.49
C ARG A 600 -19.37 -1.85 -2.82
N SER A 601 -19.11 -1.30 -1.65
CA SER A 601 -20.07 -0.41 -0.95
C SER A 601 -20.24 0.97 -1.62
N LEU A 602 -19.45 1.26 -2.66
CA LEU A 602 -19.40 2.53 -3.37
C LEU A 602 -20.62 2.86 -4.28
N PRO A 603 -21.42 1.92 -4.81
CA PRO A 603 -22.50 2.29 -5.75
C PRO A 603 -23.93 2.44 -5.19
N ASP A 604 -24.28 1.86 -4.03
CA ASP A 604 -25.71 1.77 -3.65
C ASP A 604 -26.31 3.02 -3.04
N ARG A 605 -25.52 3.86 -2.36
CA ARG A 605 -26.09 5.04 -1.67
C ARG A 605 -26.47 6.17 -2.62
N ASP A 606 -25.81 6.31 -3.79
CA ASP A 606 -26.00 7.45 -4.69
C ASP A 606 -26.53 7.11 -6.09
N CYS A 607 -26.57 5.83 -6.53
CA CYS A 607 -27.27 5.46 -7.76
C CYS A 607 -28.79 5.73 -7.69
N THR A 608 -29.34 5.92 -6.49
CA THR A 608 -30.72 6.35 -6.26
C THR A 608 -31.00 7.79 -6.73
N LEU A 609 -29.98 8.68 -6.77
CA LEU A 609 -30.13 10.03 -7.34
C LEU A 609 -30.32 9.98 -8.87
N CYS A 610 -29.71 9.01 -9.56
CA CYS A 610 -29.93 8.82 -11.00
C CYS A 610 -31.25 8.10 -11.31
N ARG A 611 -31.80 7.30 -10.39
CA ARG A 611 -33.09 6.60 -10.58
C ARG A 611 -34.30 7.52 -10.44
N ASN A 612 -34.24 8.53 -9.57
CA ASN A 612 -35.41 9.35 -9.26
C ASN A 612 -35.72 10.48 -10.25
N ASP A 613 -34.82 10.80 -11.19
CA ASP A 613 -35.03 11.86 -12.18
C ASP A 613 -35.59 11.37 -13.54
N ILE A 614 -35.89 10.07 -13.70
CA ILE A 614 -36.39 9.52 -14.98
C ILE A 614 -37.90 9.17 -14.94
N SER A 615 -38.54 9.21 -13.77
CA SER A 615 -39.98 8.96 -13.67
C SER A 615 -40.69 10.01 -12.82
N GLN A 616 -41.04 11.13 -13.44
CA GLN A 616 -42.15 12.06 -13.16
C GLN A 616 -41.72 13.52 -13.42
N MET A 617 -41.64 13.91 -14.69
CA MET A 617 -41.81 15.30 -15.09
C MET A 617 -43.21 15.52 -15.64
N GLY A 618 -44.17 15.63 -14.72
CA GLY A 618 -45.39 16.40 -14.92
C GLY A 618 -45.17 17.80 -14.34
N LEU A 619 -45.07 18.79 -15.22
CA LEU A 619 -45.02 20.25 -14.99
C LEU A 619 -45.53 20.74 -13.60
N ARG A 620 -44.64 21.36 -12.82
CA ARG A 620 -44.83 22.68 -12.14
C ARG A 620 -43.55 23.08 -11.40
N GLY A 621 -43.03 24.26 -11.72
CA GLY A 621 -41.77 24.77 -11.18
C GLY A 621 -41.83 25.16 -9.71
N VAL A 622 -40.71 24.92 -9.01
CA VAL A 622 -40.43 25.48 -7.68
C VAL A 622 -38.99 26.03 -7.70
N ARG A 623 -38.83 27.29 -7.28
CA ARG A 623 -37.54 28.02 -7.22
C ARG A 623 -36.66 27.47 -6.08
N PRO A 624 -35.32 27.57 -6.17
CA PRO A 624 -34.43 27.21 -5.08
C PRO A 624 -34.62 28.14 -3.87
N SER A 625 -34.82 27.54 -2.71
CA SER A 625 -34.86 28.20 -1.41
C SER A 625 -33.47 28.74 -1.02
N THR A 626 -33.50 29.97 -0.55
CA THR A 626 -32.42 30.81 -0.04
C THR A 626 -31.57 30.17 1.07
N VAL A 627 -30.26 30.41 0.97
CA VAL A 627 -29.24 30.22 2.01
C VAL A 627 -29.60 31.02 3.27
N PRO A 628 -29.51 30.46 4.49
CA PRO A 628 -29.71 31.24 5.71
C PRO A 628 -28.44 32.04 6.04
N THR A 629 -28.56 33.37 6.00
CA THR A 629 -27.61 34.31 6.59
C THR A 629 -27.74 34.26 8.12
N LYS A 630 -26.66 33.94 8.84
CA LYS A 630 -26.54 34.21 10.26
C LYS A 630 -25.80 35.52 10.48
N ASP A 631 -26.44 36.41 11.23
CA ASP A 631 -25.93 37.66 11.75
C ASP A 631 -24.63 37.46 12.54
N ILE A 632 -23.58 38.19 12.14
CA ILE A 632 -22.51 38.61 13.05
C ILE A 632 -22.33 40.11 12.84
N THR A 633 -23.04 40.90 13.66
CA THR A 633 -22.72 42.30 13.88
C THR A 633 -21.43 42.40 14.68
N GLY A 634 -20.32 42.71 14.01
CA GLY A 634 -19.04 43.01 14.62
C GLY A 634 -18.38 44.18 13.91
N LYS A 635 -18.53 45.38 14.48
CA LYS A 635 -17.78 46.58 14.08
C LYS A 635 -16.28 46.29 14.16
N PHE A 636 -15.57 46.39 13.04
CA PHE A 636 -14.13 46.64 13.05
C PHE A 636 -13.78 47.75 12.05
N PHE A 637 -13.33 48.87 12.63
CA PHE A 637 -12.62 49.94 11.96
C PHE A 637 -11.32 49.37 11.38
N PHE A 638 -11.06 49.61 10.09
CA PHE A 638 -9.68 49.83 9.64
C PHE A 638 -9.63 51.05 8.73
N LYS A 639 -8.63 51.85 9.02
CA LYS A 639 -8.35 53.20 8.56
C LYS A 639 -7.42 53.06 7.36
N ASP A 640 -7.86 53.49 6.19
CA ASP A 640 -7.00 53.55 5.00
C ASP A 640 -5.89 54.59 5.17
N VAL A 641 -4.68 54.19 4.77
CA VAL A 641 -3.54 55.06 4.45
C VAL A 641 -3.01 54.64 3.08
N TYR A 642 -2.72 55.65 2.26
CA TYR A 642 -2.23 55.65 0.86
C TYR A 642 -3.33 55.42 -0.19
N GLY A 643 -3.80 56.40 -0.98
CA GLY A 643 -3.22 57.69 -1.35
C GLY A 643 -2.33 57.56 -2.60
N LEU A 644 -2.94 57.62 -3.80
CA LEU A 644 -2.49 58.37 -4.98
C LEU A 644 -3.50 58.20 -6.15
N SER A 645 -3.78 59.32 -6.80
CA SER A 645 -4.84 59.67 -7.77
C SER A 645 -4.27 59.84 -9.21
N PRO A 646 -4.97 60.39 -10.23
CA PRO A 646 -6.36 60.23 -10.72
C PRO A 646 -6.46 60.10 -12.27
N THR A 647 -7.70 60.20 -12.79
CA THR A 647 -8.19 60.44 -14.18
C THR A 647 -8.63 59.16 -14.92
N CYS A 648 -9.87 59.00 -15.40
CA CYS A 648 -10.74 59.94 -16.12
C CYS A 648 -12.25 59.68 -15.86
N CYS A 649 -13.03 60.77 -15.83
CA CYS A 649 -14.51 60.81 -15.76
C CYS A 649 -15.19 60.27 -17.03
N TRP A 650 -16.39 59.70 -16.90
CA TRP A 650 -17.63 60.16 -17.58
C TRP A 650 -18.86 59.75 -16.75
N THR A 651 -19.88 60.61 -16.79
CA THR A 651 -21.00 60.78 -15.85
C THR A 651 -22.34 60.45 -16.54
N VAL A 652 -23.45 60.45 -15.75
CA VAL A 652 -24.88 60.66 -16.13
C VAL A 652 -25.69 59.36 -16.40
N CYS A 653 -26.88 59.05 -15.86
CA CYS A 653 -27.84 59.68 -14.92
C CYS A 653 -28.80 58.62 -14.32
N GLN A 654 -29.44 59.00 -13.22
CA GLN A 654 -30.59 58.39 -12.51
C GLN A 654 -31.91 59.17 -12.82
N PRO A 655 -33.12 58.98 -12.22
CA PRO A 655 -33.88 57.82 -11.69
C PRO A 655 -35.44 57.87 -12.04
N PRO A 656 -36.45 57.54 -11.17
CA PRO A 656 -37.58 56.61 -11.38
C PRO A 656 -38.98 57.31 -11.47
N PRO A 657 -40.17 56.68 -11.23
CA PRO A 657 -40.72 56.53 -9.84
C PRO A 657 -41.89 55.50 -9.55
N VAL A 658 -42.07 55.14 -8.25
CA VAL A 658 -43.30 55.25 -7.38
C VAL A 658 -44.41 54.17 -7.19
N ASN A 659 -44.61 53.83 -5.89
CA ASN A 659 -45.78 53.49 -5.00
C ASN A 659 -46.84 52.42 -5.41
N MET A 660 -47.58 51.69 -4.55
CA MET A 660 -48.23 51.87 -3.21
C MET A 660 -48.38 50.48 -2.52
N ALA A 661 -48.23 50.25 -1.21
CA ALA A 661 -49.08 50.56 -0.03
C ALA A 661 -50.47 49.87 0.04
N ASN A 662 -50.63 48.88 0.95
CA ASN A 662 -51.68 48.68 1.98
C ASN A 662 -51.84 47.16 2.33
N GLN A 663 -51.61 46.69 3.56
CA GLN A 663 -52.37 46.79 4.83
C GLN A 663 -53.59 45.84 4.90
N ILE A 664 -53.72 45.12 6.06
CA ILE A 664 -54.95 44.65 6.76
C ILE A 664 -55.16 43.12 6.98
N LEU A 665 -54.86 42.73 8.24
CA LEU A 665 -55.65 41.98 9.25
C LEU A 665 -55.95 40.46 9.21
N PHE A 666 -55.73 39.90 10.42
CA PHE A 666 -56.06 38.60 11.02
C PHE A 666 -57.56 38.29 11.18
N ARG A 667 -57.92 36.99 11.16
CA ARG A 667 -58.92 36.21 11.97
C ARG A 667 -58.64 34.70 11.65
N GLY A 668 -58.30 33.78 12.57
CA GLY A 668 -59.10 33.14 13.65
C GLY A 668 -60.13 32.16 13.05
N GLY A 669 -60.24 30.85 13.34
CA GLY A 669 -59.59 29.86 14.22
C GLY A 669 -60.24 28.46 14.02
N ALA A 670 -59.80 27.45 14.80
CA ALA A 670 -60.34 26.08 15.01
C ALA A 670 -60.36 25.12 13.78
N ASP A 671 -59.86 23.88 13.82
CA ASP A 671 -60.33 22.75 14.63
C ASP A 671 -59.27 21.63 14.83
N SER A 672 -59.65 20.74 15.75
CA SER A 672 -59.00 19.61 16.44
C SER A 672 -58.58 18.35 15.66
N ASN A 673 -57.78 17.52 16.35
CA ASN A 673 -57.43 16.08 16.16
C ASN A 673 -56.10 15.81 15.46
N THR A 674 -55.16 14.99 15.94
CA THR A 674 -55.06 14.09 17.10
C THR A 674 -53.60 13.68 17.24
N THR A 675 -53.13 13.58 18.48
CA THR A 675 -51.84 13.05 18.91
C THR A 675 -51.87 11.51 18.96
N GLU A 676 -50.68 10.91 18.91
CA GLU A 676 -50.31 9.52 19.28
C GLU A 676 -50.54 8.38 18.29
N CYS A 677 -49.44 7.73 17.87
CA CYS A 677 -49.17 6.34 18.25
C CYS A 677 -47.71 5.92 17.95
N ARG A 678 -46.91 5.86 19.01
CA ARG A 678 -45.75 4.95 19.13
C ARG A 678 -46.27 3.56 19.53
N GLN A 679 -45.60 2.51 19.01
CA GLN A 679 -45.52 1.15 19.55
C GLN A 679 -46.84 0.35 19.78
N THR A 680 -47.01 -0.75 19.04
CA THR A 680 -47.00 -2.18 19.50
C THR A 680 -47.98 -3.08 18.69
N LEU A 681 -47.66 -4.38 18.60
CA LEU A 681 -48.38 -5.57 18.07
C LEU A 681 -47.94 -6.03 16.66
N LEU A 682 -47.05 -7.03 16.50
CA LEU A 682 -47.09 -8.47 16.89
C LEU A 682 -48.35 -9.21 16.38
N ASP A 683 -48.09 -10.10 15.43
CA ASP A 683 -48.62 -11.45 15.30
C ASP A 683 -50.07 -11.75 14.83
N TYR A 684 -50.10 -12.79 13.97
CA TYR A 684 -51.18 -13.72 13.61
C TYR A 684 -52.10 -13.44 12.40
N ILE A 685 -52.00 -14.31 11.38
CA ILE A 685 -52.99 -15.37 11.07
C ILE A 685 -52.33 -16.51 10.23
N ILE A 686 -51.99 -17.66 10.88
CA ILE A 686 -52.51 -19.06 10.73
C ILE A 686 -51.96 -19.84 9.51
N ASN A 687 -51.14 -20.91 9.54
CA ASN A 687 -50.87 -22.08 10.40
C ASN A 687 -51.72 -23.35 10.08
N VAL A 688 -51.20 -24.28 9.23
CA VAL A 688 -51.53 -25.71 9.00
C VAL A 688 -50.36 -26.31 8.19
N GLN A 689 -49.70 -27.46 8.39
CA GLN A 689 -49.73 -28.57 9.35
C GLN A 689 -48.37 -29.31 9.22
N TRP A 690 -48.03 -30.06 10.27
CA TRP A 690 -46.95 -31.04 10.29
C TRP A 690 -47.08 -32.14 9.22
N GLY A 691 -45.95 -32.52 8.64
CA GLY A 691 -45.82 -33.70 7.79
C GLY A 691 -44.40 -34.27 7.84
N HIS A 692 -44.14 -35.15 8.81
CA HIS A 692 -43.03 -36.09 8.76
C HIS A 692 -43.04 -36.86 7.43
N VAL A 693 -42.01 -36.74 6.61
CA VAL A 693 -41.61 -37.83 5.70
C VAL A 693 -40.10 -37.98 5.69
N SER A 694 -39.68 -39.09 6.29
CA SER A 694 -38.37 -39.70 6.15
C SER A 694 -38.14 -40.10 4.69
N VAL A 695 -37.10 -39.60 4.03
CA VAL A 695 -36.60 -40.19 2.79
C VAL A 695 -35.34 -40.98 3.08
N ARG A 696 -35.56 -42.28 3.24
CA ARG A 696 -34.57 -43.34 3.27
C ARG A 696 -33.73 -43.32 1.99
N LEU A 697 -32.42 -43.52 2.19
CA LEU A 697 -31.50 -44.09 1.23
C LEU A 697 -32.10 -45.34 0.56
N GLY A 698 -32.48 -45.20 -0.72
CA GLY A 698 -32.83 -46.29 -1.61
C GLY A 698 -31.63 -46.68 -2.47
N ARG A 699 -30.96 -47.77 -2.09
CA ARG A 699 -30.03 -48.51 -2.96
C ARG A 699 -30.77 -48.92 -4.24
N ARG A 700 -30.22 -48.57 -5.41
CA ARG A 700 -30.45 -49.33 -6.65
C ARG A 700 -29.12 -49.86 -7.17
N LEU A 701 -29.09 -51.18 -7.22
CA LEU A 701 -28.11 -52.03 -7.86
C LEU A 701 -28.07 -51.74 -9.37
N ILE A 702 -26.87 -51.51 -9.89
CA ILE A 702 -26.51 -51.81 -11.28
C ILE A 702 -25.21 -52.63 -11.22
N GLN A 703 -25.36 -53.95 -11.28
CA GLN A 703 -24.37 -54.90 -11.80
C GLN A 703 -24.55 -54.92 -13.34
N ASN A 704 -23.59 -55.14 -14.22
CA ASN A 704 -22.14 -55.38 -14.16
C ASN A 704 -21.61 -55.25 -15.60
N ASN A 705 -20.28 -55.31 -15.77
CA ASN A 705 -19.49 -55.62 -16.98
C ASN A 705 -18.58 -54.49 -17.46
N ASN A 706 -17.40 -54.37 -16.83
CA ASN A 706 -16.21 -54.94 -17.44
C ASN A 706 -15.00 -54.91 -16.50
N ASN A 707 -14.42 -56.10 -16.37
CA ASN A 707 -13.15 -56.39 -15.72
C ASN A 707 -12.02 -55.51 -16.28
N ARG A 708 -11.24 -54.87 -15.39
CA ARG A 708 -9.77 -55.02 -15.38
C ARG A 708 -9.17 -54.45 -14.10
N ILE A 709 -8.61 -55.37 -13.33
CA ILE A 709 -7.64 -55.17 -12.25
C ILE A 709 -6.26 -55.11 -12.91
N ILE A 710 -5.45 -54.08 -12.64
CA ILE A 710 -3.97 -54.15 -12.51
C ILE A 710 -3.53 -53.07 -11.48
N PRO A 711 -2.55 -53.36 -10.58
CA PRO A 711 -2.34 -52.64 -9.33
C PRO A 711 -1.20 -51.59 -9.37
N VAL A 712 -1.26 -50.66 -8.39
CA VAL A 712 -0.18 -50.02 -7.60
C VAL A 712 1.08 -49.53 -8.32
N LEU A 713 1.31 -48.21 -8.26
CA LEU A 713 2.42 -47.58 -7.52
C LEU A 713 2.08 -46.13 -7.16
#